data_AF-A0A9D9EZL4-F1
#
_entry.id   AF-A0A9D9EZL4-F1
#
_cell.length_a   1.000
_cell.length_b   1.000
_cell.length_c   1.000
_cell.angle_alpha   90.00
_cell.angle_beta   90.00
_cell.angle_gamma   90.00
#
_symmetry.space_group_name_H-M   'P 1'
#
loop_
_entity.id
_entity.type
_entity.pdbx_description
1 polymer ?
#
loop_
_entity_poly.entity_id
_entity_poly.type
_entity_poly.pdbx_seq_one_letter_code
_entity_poly.pdbx_strand_id
1 'polypeptide(L)'
;MKINACAALAAILFLSLSRISAAHVQDTVTVHNTILPVITDREHNVIAEFCIHNDSDSLLVLDNVNVRVSGPASSSLDRISLMYSGTMSVLYSETSSYVLRDAFRHIGAGQQIFCHPAYVMEQSSSGIRSKSSEGTGIALASGKKLIKGENWFYVSGSIDSRRIKNMADTFTLEITGISLNGNPAVILNEGSTEHRPATGVRQYMDDGVFVYRIPGLATANDGSLIAVYDVRHTSGMDLQDNIDVGMSRSLDKGVSWEKMKIIMDMGEWGGLPQAQNGIGDPCVVVDSGTGEIFVVAVWTYGLGNNHAWGQVGQGFSPEETAQMMIVSSKDNGKTWSAPRNITSQVKQKDWCFTLQGPGRGISMKDGTLVVPIQYQDASRIPHSGIMFSKDHGKTWKAYPGACPRTTEAQVAEIRPGVLMLNMRNDRKTGRVVYTTSDLGKTWTEHPGSEILREPVCMGSLLHVDAGSNVLGRDILFFSNPDTKSGRNHITVKASLDGGMTWPEEFQILLDEEEGWGYSCMTQIDENTIGILYEGSTSHLVFSSVRIKDIVKIPSLSMGCAYSDGMVLPMNTELHITGTACPGAEVRARIAGQDVSTVADSSGIWDLTLEPLDAGTGYEMTVASGNEELVFKDVAAGEVWICSGQSNMEFPLRGSYEARKYIEKSLDPDLRFYSMKSTLTTYGVEWSGQDASRVNNMEYFSPAHWENSAPGTASGVSAVAYYFGKMLRDSLNVPVGLIMNAVGGTTTESWVDREALAEKYPAILCDWYHNGLVMEWARERAALNMAKCSTGNRRHPFTPGYLFDAGIKPLGHFPVTGAVWYQGESNANNVESHERLFRLLVESWRKYWDNDSMPFYFVQLSSIDRPEWPLFRDSQRRLMNEIPHTGMAVSSDKGNRSDVHPIYKKEIGERLALWRLHDSWNKDIVPSGPLFREAVRTEQGVVVSFDYADSLKTSDGNAPECFELAGKDRIFHPATASLAGNVAVLHSDDVPDPEYVRYAWQPYTEANLVNESGLPASTFISEISSSVIHDNIIDGKRADEHDGLELKY
;
A
#
# COMPACT_ATOMS: atom_id res chain seq x y z
N MET A 1 -19.83 -23.77 -6.03
CA MET A 1 -19.01 -25.00 -6.12
C MET A 1 -17.57 -24.60 -6.38
N LYS A 2 -16.60 -25.20 -5.67
CA LYS A 2 -15.17 -24.83 -5.51
C LYS A 2 -14.84 -23.84 -4.38
N ILE A 3 -15.17 -24.22 -3.14
CA ILE A 3 -14.38 -23.94 -1.92
C ILE A 3 -14.54 -25.20 -1.07
N ASN A 4 -13.62 -26.18 -1.20
CA ASN A 4 -13.52 -27.35 -0.33
C ASN A 4 -12.23 -28.14 -0.66
N ALA A 5 -11.09 -27.46 -0.58
CA ALA A 5 -9.77 -28.12 -0.66
C ALA A 5 -8.81 -27.71 0.46
N CYS A 6 -9.03 -26.59 1.16
CA CYS A 6 -8.17 -26.17 2.28
C CYS A 6 -8.55 -26.81 3.63
N ALA A 7 -9.78 -27.28 3.81
CA ALA A 7 -10.21 -27.88 5.09
C ALA A 7 -9.75 -29.34 5.29
N ALA A 8 -9.30 -30.02 4.22
CA ALA A 8 -8.94 -31.45 4.28
C ALA A 8 -7.45 -31.70 4.57
N LEU A 9 -6.56 -30.71 4.40
CA LEU A 9 -5.14 -30.87 4.74
C LEU A 9 -4.82 -30.58 6.21
N ALA A 10 -5.63 -29.75 6.90
CA ALA A 10 -5.44 -29.45 8.32
C ALA A 10 -5.71 -30.66 9.24
N ALA A 11 -6.53 -31.62 8.81
CA ALA A 11 -6.91 -32.79 9.61
C ALA A 11 -5.92 -33.96 9.53
N ILE A 12 -4.95 -33.95 8.59
CA ILE A 12 -4.01 -35.06 8.38
C ILE A 12 -2.64 -34.80 9.03
N LEU A 13 -2.31 -33.55 9.39
CA LEU A 13 -1.07 -33.25 10.12
C LEU A 13 -1.15 -33.48 11.64
N PHE A 14 -2.33 -33.72 12.21
CA PHE A 14 -2.52 -33.85 13.67
C PHE A 14 -2.34 -35.27 14.24
N LEU A 15 -2.01 -36.28 13.41
CA LEU A 15 -1.94 -37.68 13.85
C LEU A 15 -0.55 -38.35 13.76
N SER A 16 0.53 -37.60 13.56
CA SER A 16 1.88 -38.20 13.48
C SER A 16 3.00 -37.45 14.22
N LEU A 17 2.73 -36.94 15.43
CA LEU A 17 3.77 -36.46 16.36
C LEU A 17 3.49 -36.91 17.79
N SER A 18 3.50 -38.23 18.02
CA SER A 18 3.63 -38.77 19.37
C SER A 18 5.10 -39.06 19.66
N ARG A 19 5.62 -38.40 20.71
CA ARG A 19 6.91 -38.60 21.41
C ARG A 19 8.07 -37.68 21.00
N ILE A 20 8.00 -36.42 21.44
CA ILE A 20 9.17 -35.63 21.84
C ILE A 20 8.84 -34.97 23.18
N SER A 21 9.83 -34.89 24.07
CA SER A 21 9.73 -34.46 25.47
C SER A 21 9.07 -33.09 25.65
N ALA A 22 8.32 -32.94 26.74
CA ALA A 22 7.66 -31.73 27.19
C ALA A 22 8.63 -30.52 27.29
N ALA A 23 8.69 -29.74 26.22
CA ALA A 23 8.97 -28.31 26.31
C ALA A 23 7.64 -27.60 26.58
N HIS A 24 7.59 -26.70 27.56
CA HIS A 24 6.42 -25.87 27.81
C HIS A 24 6.03 -25.15 26.51
N VAL A 25 4.89 -25.51 25.92
CA VAL A 25 4.26 -24.67 24.90
C VAL A 25 3.86 -23.39 25.61
N GLN A 26 4.42 -22.26 25.19
CA GLN A 26 4.14 -20.97 25.78
C GLN A 26 2.71 -20.58 25.37
N ASP A 27 1.85 -20.30 26.35
CA ASP A 27 0.44 -19.97 26.10
C ASP A 27 0.32 -18.75 25.18
N THR A 28 -0.52 -18.87 24.15
CA THR A 28 -0.71 -17.85 23.12
C THR A 28 -2.01 -17.09 23.36
N VAL A 29 -1.98 -15.76 23.20
CA VAL A 29 -3.12 -14.87 23.42
C VAL A 29 -3.33 -14.02 22.18
N THR A 30 -4.53 -14.09 21.60
CA THR A 30 -4.93 -13.24 20.48
C THR A 30 -5.53 -11.94 21.02
N VAL A 31 -5.03 -10.80 20.54
CA VAL A 31 -5.50 -9.46 20.89
C VAL A 31 -6.14 -8.82 19.65
N HIS A 32 -7.33 -8.26 19.83
CA HIS A 32 -8.06 -7.48 18.83
C HIS A 32 -8.21 -6.04 19.31
N ASN A 33 -7.72 -5.07 18.54
CA ASN A 33 -7.84 -3.64 18.87
C ASN A 33 -9.03 -3.04 18.15
N THR A 34 -10.06 -2.71 18.92
CA THR A 34 -11.38 -2.36 18.40
C THR A 34 -11.39 -0.97 17.73
N ILE A 35 -12.18 -0.82 16.68
CA ILE A 35 -12.48 0.49 16.05
C ILE A 35 -13.89 0.90 16.47
N LEU A 36 -13.99 1.31 17.74
CA LEU A 36 -15.21 1.79 18.36
C LEU A 36 -15.07 3.24 18.83
N PRO A 37 -16.15 4.03 18.78
CA PRO A 37 -16.19 5.37 19.37
C PRO A 37 -15.98 5.32 20.89
N VAL A 38 -15.04 6.11 21.40
CA VAL A 38 -14.77 6.18 22.84
C VAL A 38 -15.61 7.32 23.43
N ILE A 39 -16.77 6.97 23.99
CA ILE A 39 -17.75 7.93 24.49
C ILE A 39 -17.22 8.67 25.72
N THR A 40 -17.17 10.00 25.63
CA THR A 40 -16.79 10.90 26.71
C THR A 40 -17.76 10.79 27.88
N ASP A 41 -17.24 10.90 29.10
CA ASP A 41 -17.98 10.81 30.36
C ASP A 41 -18.74 9.49 30.58
N ARG A 42 -18.47 8.48 29.74
CA ARG A 42 -18.86 7.10 29.97
C ARG A 42 -17.81 6.41 30.84
N GLU A 43 -18.28 5.73 31.87
CA GLU A 43 -17.42 5.07 32.86
C GLU A 43 -16.55 3.94 32.26
N HIS A 44 -17.06 3.28 31.21
CA HIS A 44 -16.41 2.18 30.52
C HIS A 44 -16.64 2.26 29.01
N ASN A 45 -15.56 2.31 28.25
CA ASN A 45 -15.55 2.08 26.81
C ASN A 45 -14.64 0.89 26.53
N VAL A 46 -14.98 0.03 25.56
CA VAL A 46 -14.08 -1.07 25.14
C VAL A 46 -13.03 -0.50 24.19
N ILE A 47 -11.75 -0.80 24.45
CA ILE A 47 -10.62 -0.29 23.65
C ILE A 47 -9.92 -1.44 22.94
N ALA A 48 -9.57 -2.50 23.68
CA ALA A 48 -8.94 -3.70 23.13
C ALA A 48 -9.47 -4.95 23.83
N GLU A 49 -9.64 -6.03 23.08
CA GLU A 49 -10.12 -7.32 23.57
C GLU A 49 -9.06 -8.40 23.41
N PHE A 50 -9.12 -9.42 24.24
CA PHE A 50 -8.28 -10.60 24.08
C PHE A 50 -8.89 -11.85 24.70
N CYS A 51 -8.49 -13.01 24.17
CA CYS A 51 -8.91 -14.31 24.67
C CYS A 51 -7.73 -15.19 25.02
N ILE A 52 -7.86 -15.83 26.18
CA ILE A 52 -6.92 -16.84 26.64
C ILE A 52 -7.63 -18.19 26.59
N HIS A 53 -7.10 -19.10 25.77
CA HIS A 53 -7.58 -20.47 25.69
C HIS A 53 -6.87 -21.34 26.73
N ASN A 54 -7.63 -21.98 27.63
CA ASN A 54 -7.10 -22.90 28.62
C ASN A 54 -7.49 -24.35 28.29
N ASP A 55 -6.58 -25.06 27.60
CA ASP A 55 -6.74 -26.46 27.20
C ASP A 55 -6.46 -27.48 28.31
N SER A 56 -5.77 -27.06 29.37
CA SER A 56 -5.26 -27.98 30.37
C SER A 56 -6.25 -28.18 31.53
N ASP A 57 -6.22 -29.36 32.13
CA ASP A 57 -6.91 -29.60 33.41
C ASP A 57 -6.13 -28.99 34.60
N SER A 58 -4.96 -28.39 34.35
CA SER A 58 -4.17 -27.66 35.36
C SER A 58 -4.64 -26.21 35.50
N LEU A 59 -4.42 -25.63 36.68
CA LEU A 59 -4.87 -24.28 36.99
C LEU A 59 -4.02 -23.23 36.24
N LEU A 60 -4.63 -22.55 35.28
CA LEU A 60 -4.06 -21.36 34.62
C LEU A 60 -4.61 -20.10 35.30
N VAL A 61 -3.74 -19.16 35.66
CA VAL A 61 -4.10 -17.90 36.31
C VAL A 61 -3.59 -16.73 35.48
N LEU A 62 -4.48 -15.79 35.14
CA LEU A 62 -4.06 -14.49 34.61
C LEU A 62 -3.55 -13.61 35.74
N ASP A 63 -2.25 -13.30 35.74
CA ASP A 63 -1.64 -12.47 36.77
C ASP A 63 -1.83 -10.99 36.44
N ASN A 64 -1.32 -10.55 35.28
CA ASN A 64 -1.24 -9.14 34.91
C ASN A 64 -1.37 -8.92 33.40
N VAL A 65 -1.90 -7.75 33.03
CA VAL A 65 -1.93 -7.21 31.67
C VAL A 65 -1.24 -5.85 31.69
N ASN A 66 -0.20 -5.68 30.89
CA ASN A 66 0.55 -4.42 30.77
C ASN A 66 0.09 -3.67 29.52
N VAL A 67 -0.33 -2.42 29.69
CA VAL A 67 -0.77 -1.57 28.59
C VAL A 67 0.07 -0.30 28.48
N ARG A 68 0.20 0.24 27.27
CA ARG A 68 0.80 1.54 26.99
C ARG A 68 -0.21 2.38 26.22
N VAL A 69 -0.33 3.66 26.56
CA VAL A 69 -1.16 4.61 25.83
C VAL A 69 -0.29 5.73 25.26
N SER A 70 -0.62 6.21 24.07
CA SER A 70 0.10 7.29 23.39
C SER A 70 -0.84 8.14 22.53
N GLY A 71 -0.37 9.29 22.05
CA GLY A 71 -1.12 10.19 21.17
C GLY A 71 -1.81 11.36 21.89
N PRO A 72 -2.24 12.41 21.17
CA PRO A 72 -2.68 13.67 21.78
C PRO A 72 -3.90 13.53 22.71
N ALA A 73 -4.86 12.69 22.35
CA ALA A 73 -6.06 12.47 23.16
C ALA A 73 -5.81 11.59 24.39
N SER A 74 -4.64 10.94 24.52
CA SER A 74 -4.33 10.09 25.68
C SER A 74 -4.41 10.85 27.01
N SER A 75 -4.13 12.16 26.98
CA SER A 75 -4.23 13.05 28.14
C SER A 75 -5.66 13.25 28.67
N SER A 76 -6.67 12.90 27.86
CA SER A 76 -8.08 12.96 28.24
C SER A 76 -8.58 11.72 28.99
N LEU A 77 -7.86 10.60 28.90
CA LEU A 77 -8.16 9.39 29.65
C LEU A 77 -7.91 9.63 31.15
N ASP A 78 -8.88 9.27 31.98
CA ASP A 78 -8.75 9.43 33.43
C ASP A 78 -8.60 8.09 34.17
N ARG A 79 -9.15 7.00 33.60
CA ARG A 79 -9.07 5.64 34.13
C ARG A 79 -8.95 4.60 33.01
N ILE A 80 -8.16 3.57 33.26
CA ILE A 80 -8.14 2.32 32.48
C ILE A 80 -8.45 1.16 33.41
N SER A 81 -9.31 0.24 32.96
CA SER A 81 -9.71 -0.96 33.71
C SER A 81 -9.46 -2.23 32.91
N LEU A 82 -9.13 -3.33 33.60
CA LEU A 82 -9.15 -4.68 33.04
C LEU A 82 -10.46 -5.35 33.41
N MET A 83 -11.14 -5.89 32.41
CA MET A 83 -12.48 -6.46 32.54
C MET A 83 -12.46 -7.93 32.13
N TYR A 84 -13.22 -8.77 32.84
CA TYR A 84 -13.38 -10.20 32.54
C TYR A 84 -14.84 -10.54 32.30
N SER A 85 -15.15 -11.17 31.16
CA SER A 85 -16.53 -11.48 30.73
C SER A 85 -16.87 -12.97 30.74
N GLY A 86 -16.00 -13.83 31.27
CA GLY A 86 -16.27 -15.26 31.31
C GLY A 86 -15.78 -15.99 30.07
N THR A 87 -16.54 -16.99 29.64
CA THR A 87 -16.25 -17.78 28.42
C THR A 87 -16.93 -17.23 27.17
N MET A 88 -17.53 -16.04 27.29
CA MET A 88 -18.20 -15.35 26.19
C MET A 88 -17.53 -14.01 25.93
N SER A 89 -17.38 -13.66 24.64
CA SER A 89 -16.98 -12.30 24.25
C SER A 89 -18.11 -11.30 24.51
N VAL A 90 -17.76 -10.02 24.64
CA VAL A 90 -18.71 -8.93 24.87
C VAL A 90 -18.96 -8.12 23.59
N LEU A 91 -18.07 -8.16 22.60
CA LEU A 91 -18.21 -7.47 21.32
C LEU A 91 -18.62 -8.39 20.16
N TYR A 92 -18.99 -7.75 19.04
CA TYR A 92 -19.20 -8.36 17.73
C TYR A 92 -17.87 -8.41 16.93
N SER A 93 -16.73 -8.59 17.61
CA SER A 93 -15.44 -8.77 16.93
C SER A 93 -15.37 -10.15 16.25
N GLU A 94 -14.32 -10.44 15.46
CA GLU A 94 -14.07 -11.76 14.81
C GLU A 94 -13.88 -12.93 15.82
N THR A 95 -14.27 -12.70 17.06
CA THR A 95 -14.22 -13.60 18.16
C THR A 95 -15.56 -13.67 18.91
N SER A 96 -16.02 -14.88 19.22
CA SER A 96 -17.44 -15.24 19.30
C SER A 96 -18.26 -14.60 20.44
N SER A 97 -19.38 -13.92 20.09
CA SER A 97 -20.56 -13.76 20.97
C SER A 97 -21.88 -13.49 20.21
N TYR A 98 -22.55 -14.56 19.79
CA TYR A 98 -23.85 -14.50 19.08
C TYR A 98 -25.06 -14.29 20.03
N VAL A 99 -24.94 -14.56 21.33
CA VAL A 99 -26.10 -14.71 22.24
C VAL A 99 -26.54 -13.39 22.86
N LEU A 100 -25.63 -12.45 23.12
CA LEU A 100 -25.97 -11.09 23.60
C LEU A 100 -26.69 -10.26 22.53
N ARG A 101 -26.46 -10.60 21.26
CA ARG A 101 -26.96 -9.94 20.04
C ARG A 101 -28.49 -9.85 19.96
N ASP A 102 -29.23 -10.93 20.24
CA ASP A 102 -30.67 -10.98 19.90
C ASP A 102 -31.56 -10.14 20.85
N ALA A 103 -31.23 -10.08 22.14
CA ALA A 103 -32.04 -9.35 23.12
C ALA A 103 -31.91 -7.83 23.01
N PHE A 104 -30.72 -7.32 22.66
CA PHE A 104 -30.39 -5.88 22.72
C PHE A 104 -30.31 -5.18 21.37
N ARG A 105 -30.24 -5.91 20.24
CA ARG A 105 -30.38 -5.33 18.87
C ARG A 105 -31.66 -4.49 18.73
N HIS A 106 -32.70 -4.82 19.49
CA HIS A 106 -33.98 -4.15 19.45
C HIS A 106 -34.02 -2.79 20.18
N ILE A 107 -33.01 -2.47 21.00
CA ILE A 107 -32.91 -1.18 21.70
C ILE A 107 -31.89 -0.22 21.08
N GLY A 108 -31.08 -0.64 20.10
CA GLY A 108 -30.19 0.24 19.31
C GLY A 108 -29.00 0.89 20.04
N ALA A 109 -28.70 0.54 21.30
CA ALA A 109 -27.55 1.05 22.06
C ALA A 109 -26.95 -0.05 22.97
N GLY A 110 -26.25 -1.01 22.36
CA GLY A 110 -25.86 -2.29 22.98
C GLY A 110 -24.85 -2.21 24.13
N GLN A 111 -24.28 -1.05 24.45
CA GLN A 111 -23.06 -1.00 25.29
C GLN A 111 -23.27 -0.83 26.81
N GLN A 112 -24.49 -0.56 27.30
CA GLN A 112 -24.71 -0.60 28.76
C GLN A 112 -24.39 -1.99 29.34
N ILE A 113 -24.38 -3.04 28.50
CA ILE A 113 -24.03 -4.39 28.90
C ILE A 113 -22.54 -4.59 29.19
N PHE A 114 -21.67 -3.77 28.59
CA PHE A 114 -20.22 -3.94 28.70
C PHE A 114 -19.74 -3.69 30.12
N CYS A 115 -20.38 -2.74 30.81
CA CYS A 115 -20.18 -2.49 32.22
C CYS A 115 -21.25 -3.13 33.12
N HIS A 116 -22.20 -3.88 32.58
CA HIS A 116 -23.28 -4.41 33.40
C HIS A 116 -22.74 -5.56 34.27
N PRO A 117 -22.88 -5.47 35.62
CA PRO A 117 -22.19 -6.36 36.55
C PRO A 117 -22.66 -7.83 36.49
N ALA A 118 -23.78 -8.11 35.83
CA ALA A 118 -24.23 -9.48 35.57
C ALA A 118 -23.42 -10.20 34.47
N TYR A 119 -22.70 -9.46 33.62
CA TYR A 119 -21.98 -10.03 32.47
C TYR A 119 -20.47 -9.83 32.59
N VAL A 120 -20.03 -8.77 33.26
CA VAL A 120 -18.61 -8.39 33.31
C VAL A 120 -18.17 -8.11 34.75
N MET A 121 -16.97 -8.57 35.08
CA MET A 121 -16.30 -8.30 36.36
C MET A 121 -15.05 -7.47 36.14
N GLU A 122 -15.00 -6.26 36.70
CA GLU A 122 -13.76 -5.47 36.79
C GLU A 122 -12.74 -6.24 37.64
N GLN A 123 -11.55 -6.47 37.08
CA GLN A 123 -10.44 -7.18 37.74
C GLN A 123 -9.56 -6.18 38.48
N SER A 124 -9.19 -5.09 37.82
CA SER A 124 -8.47 -3.97 38.39
C SER A 124 -8.68 -2.71 37.55
N SER A 125 -8.34 -1.56 38.13
CA SER A 125 -8.32 -0.28 37.45
C SER A 125 -7.16 0.59 37.92
N SER A 126 -6.72 1.49 37.05
CA SER A 126 -5.63 2.42 37.30
C SER A 126 -6.03 3.82 36.85
N GLY A 127 -5.86 4.80 37.73
CA GLY A 127 -6.03 6.21 37.38
C GLY A 127 -4.79 6.73 36.65
N ILE A 128 -4.99 7.47 35.57
CA ILE A 128 -3.87 8.04 34.77
C ILE A 128 -3.32 9.35 35.39
N ARG A 129 -3.97 9.86 36.44
CA ARG A 129 -3.85 11.25 36.94
C ARG A 129 -2.49 11.71 37.51
N SER A 130 -1.42 10.91 37.60
CA SER A 130 -0.16 11.42 38.20
C SER A 130 1.16 10.66 37.97
N LYS A 131 1.27 9.70 37.04
CA LYS A 131 2.50 8.87 36.90
C LYS A 131 3.10 8.71 35.50
N SER A 132 2.66 9.44 34.49
CA SER A 132 3.14 9.21 33.13
C SER A 132 3.48 10.49 32.38
N SER A 133 4.78 10.75 32.23
CA SER A 133 5.30 11.14 30.92
C SER A 133 4.80 10.15 29.86
N GLU A 134 4.59 10.60 28.62
CA GLU A 134 4.27 9.71 27.49
C GLU A 134 5.11 8.41 27.54
N GLY A 135 4.43 7.26 27.44
CA GLY A 135 5.11 5.96 27.28
C GLY A 135 5.41 5.12 28.53
N THR A 136 5.03 5.50 29.75
CA THR A 136 5.16 4.58 30.91
C THR A 136 4.06 3.51 30.89
N GLY A 137 4.46 2.24 31.01
CA GLY A 137 3.53 1.10 31.02
C GLY A 137 2.65 1.06 32.27
N ILE A 138 1.37 0.73 32.09
CA ILE A 138 0.36 0.57 33.14
C ILE A 138 0.13 -0.94 33.33
N ALA A 139 0.42 -1.45 34.53
CA ALA A 139 0.14 -2.84 34.88
C ALA A 139 -1.25 -2.96 35.52
N LEU A 140 -2.12 -3.79 34.93
CA LEU A 140 -3.45 -4.13 35.41
C LEU A 140 -3.43 -5.56 35.97
N ALA A 141 -3.58 -5.71 37.28
CA ALA A 141 -3.59 -7.00 37.95
C ALA A 141 -4.94 -7.72 37.74
N SER A 142 -4.93 -9.05 37.76
CA SER A 142 -6.16 -9.86 37.70
C SER A 142 -6.24 -10.93 38.77
N GLY A 143 -5.27 -11.84 38.84
CA GLY A 143 -5.35 -13.04 39.69
C GLY A 143 -6.47 -14.01 39.30
N LYS A 144 -7.04 -13.88 38.09
CA LYS A 144 -8.19 -14.66 37.66
C LYS A 144 -7.78 -16.09 37.33
N LYS A 145 -8.37 -17.04 38.07
CA LYS A 145 -8.34 -18.46 37.74
C LYS A 145 -9.19 -18.69 36.49
N LEU A 146 -8.55 -19.14 35.42
CA LEU A 146 -9.17 -19.40 34.13
C LEU A 146 -9.88 -20.75 34.16
N ILE A 147 -11.08 -20.79 33.60
CA ILE A 147 -11.83 -22.05 33.43
C ILE A 147 -11.34 -22.77 32.18
N LYS A 148 -11.65 -24.07 32.06
CA LYS A 148 -11.34 -24.84 30.86
C LYS A 148 -12.09 -24.27 29.66
N GLY A 149 -11.38 -24.07 28.54
CA GLY A 149 -11.90 -23.43 27.33
C GLY A 149 -11.50 -21.95 27.21
N GLU A 150 -12.31 -21.19 26.49
CA GLU A 150 -12.05 -19.76 26.23
C GLU A 150 -12.34 -18.89 27.45
N ASN A 151 -11.48 -17.89 27.68
CA ASN A 151 -11.62 -16.90 28.73
C ASN A 151 -11.41 -15.51 28.13
N TRP A 152 -12.45 -14.69 28.15
CA TRP A 152 -12.51 -13.41 27.47
C TRP A 152 -12.25 -12.26 28.44
N PHE A 153 -11.44 -11.32 27.97
CA PHE A 153 -11.07 -10.12 28.68
C PHE A 153 -11.07 -8.93 27.72
N TYR A 154 -11.22 -7.74 28.29
CA TYR A 154 -11.01 -6.51 27.54
C TYR A 154 -10.42 -5.41 28.42
N VAL A 155 -9.70 -4.49 27.78
CA VAL A 155 -9.20 -3.26 28.39
C VAL A 155 -10.21 -2.17 28.13
N SER A 156 -10.66 -1.54 29.21
CA SER A 156 -11.63 -0.46 29.19
C SER A 156 -10.99 0.90 29.45
N GLY A 157 -11.45 1.95 28.77
CA GLY A 157 -11.02 3.34 28.98
C GLY A 157 -12.17 4.29 29.32
N SER A 158 -11.93 5.21 30.25
CA SER A 158 -12.82 6.34 30.58
C SER A 158 -12.15 7.66 30.18
N ILE A 159 -12.92 8.53 29.53
CA ILE A 159 -12.47 9.84 29.05
C ILE A 159 -13.24 10.94 29.78
N ASP A 160 -12.53 11.92 30.33
CA ASP A 160 -13.12 13.12 30.94
C ASP A 160 -13.27 14.21 29.86
N SER A 161 -14.51 14.54 29.49
CA SER A 161 -14.80 15.51 28.42
C SER A 161 -14.14 16.88 28.64
N ARG A 162 -13.96 17.30 29.90
CA ARG A 162 -13.32 18.58 30.27
C ARG A 162 -11.83 18.64 29.91
N ARG A 163 -11.22 17.51 29.56
CA ARG A 163 -9.81 17.39 29.15
C ARG A 163 -9.64 17.27 27.65
N ILE A 164 -10.73 17.14 26.89
CA ILE A 164 -10.69 17.14 25.44
C ILE A 164 -10.31 18.54 24.97
N LYS A 165 -9.10 18.67 24.43
CA LYS A 165 -8.63 19.93 23.80
C LYS A 165 -9.16 20.08 22.39
N ASN A 166 -9.21 18.96 21.66
CA ASN A 166 -9.75 18.86 20.32
C ASN A 166 -10.42 17.50 20.17
N MET A 167 -11.70 17.47 19.80
CA MET A 167 -12.46 16.23 19.62
C MET A 167 -11.91 15.36 18.47
N ALA A 168 -11.13 15.94 17.55
CA ALA A 168 -10.53 15.21 16.43
C ALA A 168 -9.18 14.56 16.77
N ASP A 169 -8.64 14.81 17.97
CA ASP A 169 -7.42 14.15 18.42
C ASP A 169 -7.66 12.68 18.71
N THR A 170 -6.66 11.84 18.41
CA THR A 170 -6.70 10.38 18.60
C THR A 170 -5.74 9.93 19.69
N PHE A 171 -5.89 8.69 20.13
CA PHE A 171 -4.91 8.01 20.97
C PHE A 171 -4.79 6.54 20.57
N THR A 172 -3.67 5.91 20.92
CA THR A 172 -3.45 4.48 20.74
C THR A 172 -3.35 3.81 22.10
N LEU A 173 -3.82 2.57 22.21
CA LEU A 173 -3.58 1.70 23.36
C LEU A 173 -2.97 0.39 22.87
N GLU A 174 -1.83 0.01 23.45
CA GLU A 174 -1.09 -1.20 23.11
C GLU A 174 -1.05 -2.13 24.32
N ILE A 175 -1.46 -3.40 24.16
CA ILE A 175 -1.21 -4.45 25.15
C ILE A 175 0.23 -4.95 24.98
N THR A 176 1.13 -4.42 25.80
CA THR A 176 2.58 -4.66 25.75
C THR A 176 3.03 -5.98 26.41
N GLY A 177 2.17 -6.63 27.19
CA GLY A 177 2.51 -7.89 27.83
C GLY A 177 1.36 -8.50 28.62
N ILE A 178 1.28 -9.83 28.63
CA ILE A 178 0.33 -10.61 29.42
C ILE A 178 1.12 -11.67 30.19
N SER A 179 0.81 -11.86 31.48
CA SER A 179 1.47 -12.84 32.34
C SER A 179 0.50 -13.90 32.85
N LEU A 180 0.86 -15.17 32.65
CA LEU A 180 0.12 -16.35 33.06
C LEU A 180 0.98 -17.24 33.96
N ASN A 181 0.50 -17.55 35.17
CA ASN A 181 1.23 -18.32 36.18
C ASN A 181 2.69 -17.85 36.41
N GLY A 182 2.93 -16.54 36.38
CA GLY A 182 4.24 -15.90 36.53
C GLY A 182 5.11 -15.85 35.26
N ASN A 183 4.65 -16.43 34.15
CA ASN A 183 5.38 -16.48 32.88
C ASN A 183 4.75 -15.54 31.84
N PRO A 184 5.54 -14.92 30.94
CA PRO A 184 4.99 -14.13 29.85
C PRO A 184 4.29 -15.02 28.82
N ALA A 185 3.11 -14.60 28.35
CA ALA A 185 2.39 -15.21 27.24
C ALA A 185 2.85 -14.64 25.90
N VAL A 186 2.71 -15.42 24.82
CA VAL A 186 2.95 -14.94 23.45
C VAL A 186 1.72 -14.19 22.98
N ILE A 187 1.87 -12.91 22.64
CA ILE A 187 0.78 -12.09 22.12
C ILE A 187 0.79 -12.12 20.60
N LEU A 188 -0.30 -12.60 20.01
CA LEU A 188 -0.61 -12.43 18.59
C LEU A 188 -1.47 -11.18 18.48
N ASN A 189 -0.86 -10.08 18.04
CA ASN A 189 -1.52 -8.78 17.91
C ASN A 189 -1.70 -8.43 16.43
N GLU A 190 -2.86 -7.88 16.08
CA GLU A 190 -3.17 -7.38 14.74
C GLU A 190 -2.51 -6.01 14.43
N GLY A 191 -1.87 -5.37 15.41
CA GLY A 191 -1.17 -4.09 15.24
C GLY A 191 -1.52 -3.09 16.34
N SER A 192 -1.54 -1.80 16.02
CA SER A 192 -2.07 -0.74 16.91
C SER A 192 -3.10 0.08 16.16
N THR A 193 -4.26 0.31 16.78
CA THR A 193 -5.38 1.07 16.21
C THR A 193 -5.44 2.47 16.82
N GLU A 194 -5.82 3.47 16.02
CA GLU A 194 -6.16 4.81 16.53
C GLU A 194 -7.60 4.84 17.04
N HIS A 195 -7.77 5.14 18.32
CA HIS A 195 -9.07 5.32 18.94
C HIS A 195 -9.47 6.80 18.95
N ARG A 196 -10.76 7.06 18.71
CA ARG A 196 -11.34 8.39 18.59
C ARG A 196 -12.29 8.68 19.75
N PRO A 197 -12.07 9.77 20.51
CA PRO A 197 -13.10 10.31 21.39
C PRO A 197 -14.37 10.65 20.60
N ALA A 198 -15.51 10.46 21.26
CA ALA A 198 -16.82 10.77 20.70
C ALA A 198 -17.80 11.16 21.81
N THR A 199 -18.89 11.82 21.46
CA THR A 199 -19.96 12.16 22.41
C THR A 199 -21.22 11.38 22.07
N GLY A 200 -21.79 10.66 23.04
CA GLY A 200 -23.11 10.06 22.92
C GLY A 200 -24.16 11.14 23.09
N VAL A 201 -24.50 11.84 22.00
CA VAL A 201 -25.41 12.99 22.01
C VAL A 201 -26.74 12.58 22.61
N ARG A 202 -27.32 11.46 22.18
CA ARG A 202 -28.52 10.83 22.74
C ARG A 202 -28.32 9.33 22.91
N GLN A 203 -28.87 8.78 23.99
CA GLN A 203 -28.81 7.36 24.35
C GLN A 203 -30.20 6.84 24.75
N TYR A 204 -30.33 5.52 24.84
CA TYR A 204 -31.54 4.85 25.29
C TYR A 204 -32.04 5.41 26.62
N MET A 205 -33.32 5.79 26.68
CA MET A 205 -34.00 6.34 27.86
C MET A 205 -33.55 7.73 28.32
N ASP A 206 -32.69 8.42 27.58
CA ASP A 206 -32.44 9.85 27.84
C ASP A 206 -33.77 10.60 27.79
N ASP A 207 -34.01 11.48 28.77
CA ASP A 207 -35.25 12.25 28.92
C ASP A 207 -36.55 11.40 28.94
N GLY A 208 -36.45 10.09 29.24
CA GLY A 208 -37.60 9.17 29.27
C GLY A 208 -38.06 8.68 27.89
N VAL A 209 -37.27 8.91 26.84
CA VAL A 209 -37.58 8.55 25.45
C VAL A 209 -37.01 7.18 25.12
N PHE A 210 -37.81 6.32 24.49
CA PHE A 210 -37.37 4.97 24.16
C PHE A 210 -36.20 4.95 23.17
N VAL A 211 -36.31 5.64 22.03
CA VAL A 211 -35.30 5.60 20.96
C VAL A 211 -35.12 6.96 20.27
N TYR A 212 -33.88 7.27 19.90
CA TYR A 212 -33.54 8.41 19.03
C TYR A 212 -32.96 7.92 17.71
N ARG A 213 -33.40 8.50 16.59
CA ARG A 213 -32.98 8.06 15.24
C ARG A 213 -32.92 9.20 14.24
N ILE A 214 -32.41 8.90 13.05
CA ILE A 214 -32.45 9.79 11.87
C ILE A 214 -31.70 11.12 12.10
N PRO A 215 -30.36 11.08 12.20
CA PRO A 215 -29.55 12.26 12.47
C PRO A 215 -29.52 13.23 11.28
N GLY A 216 -29.73 14.51 11.58
CA GLY A 216 -29.33 15.65 10.74
C GLY A 216 -28.34 16.52 11.49
N LEU A 217 -27.31 17.02 10.80
CA LEU A 217 -26.26 17.84 11.39
C LEU A 217 -25.90 19.01 10.47
N ALA A 218 -25.86 20.21 11.03
CA ALA A 218 -25.37 21.41 10.35
C ALA A 218 -24.57 22.31 11.28
N THR A 219 -23.70 23.12 10.68
CA THR A 219 -22.96 24.19 11.36
C THR A 219 -23.65 25.50 11.04
N ALA A 220 -24.08 26.22 12.08
CA ALA A 220 -24.64 27.56 11.94
C ALA A 220 -23.53 28.60 11.65
N ASN A 221 -23.92 29.78 11.19
CA ASN A 221 -22.97 30.83 10.79
C ASN A 221 -22.01 31.30 11.91
N ASP A 222 -22.36 31.11 13.18
CA ASP A 222 -21.48 31.44 14.32
C ASP A 222 -20.57 30.27 14.76
N GLY A 223 -20.59 29.15 14.02
CA GLY A 223 -19.83 27.94 14.34
C GLY A 223 -20.54 26.97 15.28
N SER A 224 -21.73 27.29 15.78
CA SER A 224 -22.52 26.35 16.61
C SER A 224 -22.97 25.14 15.79
N LEU A 225 -22.97 23.96 16.40
CA LEU A 225 -23.49 22.75 15.78
C LEU A 225 -24.96 22.55 16.15
N ILE A 226 -25.77 22.20 15.16
CA ILE A 226 -27.21 21.93 15.30
C ILE A 226 -27.46 20.49 14.86
N ALA A 227 -27.79 19.64 15.84
CA ALA A 227 -28.17 18.25 15.63
C ALA A 227 -29.69 18.12 15.73
N VAL A 228 -30.33 17.53 14.73
CA VAL A 228 -31.76 17.20 14.72
C VAL A 228 -31.97 15.70 14.55
N TYR A 229 -33.06 15.18 15.08
CA TYR A 229 -33.32 13.74 15.09
C TYR A 229 -34.78 13.45 15.49
N ASP A 230 -35.24 12.23 15.17
CA ASP A 230 -36.47 11.67 15.70
C ASP A 230 -36.34 11.43 17.22
N VAL A 231 -37.42 11.73 17.94
CA VAL A 231 -37.63 11.41 19.35
C VAL A 231 -38.77 10.41 19.42
N ARG A 232 -38.45 9.11 19.45
CA ARG A 232 -39.42 8.01 19.38
C ARG A 232 -39.77 7.55 20.80
N HIS A 233 -40.90 8.02 21.32
CA HIS A 233 -41.24 7.91 22.74
C HIS A 233 -41.55 6.48 23.20
N THR A 234 -42.17 5.68 22.33
CA THR A 234 -42.84 4.42 22.69
C THR A 234 -42.14 3.18 22.15
N SER A 235 -41.52 3.28 20.97
CA SER A 235 -40.90 2.15 20.29
C SER A 235 -39.79 2.59 19.33
N GLY A 236 -39.04 1.65 18.77
CA GLY A 236 -38.08 1.91 17.69
C GLY A 236 -38.67 1.95 16.29
N MET A 237 -40.00 1.84 16.15
CA MET A 237 -40.70 1.81 14.85
C MET A 237 -40.57 3.14 14.11
N ASP A 238 -40.65 3.09 12.77
CA ASP A 238 -40.82 4.29 11.95
C ASP A 238 -42.28 4.79 12.03
N LEU A 239 -42.56 5.98 11.49
CA LEU A 239 -43.92 6.53 11.39
C LEU A 239 -44.88 5.51 10.74
N GLN A 240 -46.12 5.34 11.21
CA GLN A 240 -46.79 6.11 12.25
C GLN A 240 -46.50 5.56 13.66
N ASP A 241 -46.14 6.46 14.59
CA ASP A 241 -46.02 6.21 16.05
C ASP A 241 -45.94 7.57 16.79
N ASN A 242 -45.74 7.59 18.11
CA ASN A 242 -45.50 8.80 18.90
C ASN A 242 -44.05 9.27 18.70
N ILE A 243 -43.85 10.08 17.66
CA ILE A 243 -42.55 10.60 17.24
C ILE A 243 -42.60 12.11 17.15
N ASP A 244 -41.64 12.78 17.79
CA ASP A 244 -41.39 14.21 17.67
C ASP A 244 -40.06 14.48 16.96
N VAL A 245 -39.82 15.75 16.60
CA VAL A 245 -38.50 16.21 16.16
C VAL A 245 -37.78 16.91 17.31
N GLY A 246 -36.66 16.33 17.72
CA GLY A 246 -35.76 16.86 18.72
C GLY A 246 -34.60 17.64 18.11
N MET A 247 -34.01 18.52 18.91
CA MET A 247 -32.79 19.24 18.56
C MET A 247 -31.85 19.36 19.76
N SER A 248 -30.56 19.08 19.52
CA SER A 248 -29.44 19.37 20.43
C SER A 248 -28.49 20.38 19.79
N ARG A 249 -27.95 21.29 20.60
CA ARG A 249 -27.06 22.38 20.15
C ARG A 249 -25.74 22.34 20.89
N SER A 250 -24.62 22.49 20.18
CA SER A 250 -23.27 22.57 20.76
C SER A 250 -22.59 23.89 20.40
N LEU A 251 -21.84 24.45 21.36
CA LEU A 251 -21.09 25.71 21.25
C LEU A 251 -19.57 25.53 21.27
N ASP A 252 -19.12 24.29 21.45
CA ASP A 252 -17.73 23.93 21.68
C ASP A 252 -17.29 22.81 20.73
N LYS A 253 -17.79 22.88 19.48
CA LYS A 253 -17.46 21.94 18.41
C LYS A 253 -17.83 20.48 18.73
N GLY A 254 -18.89 20.30 19.51
CA GLY A 254 -19.51 19.01 19.79
C GLY A 254 -18.94 18.26 20.98
N VAL A 255 -18.06 18.89 21.78
CA VAL A 255 -17.56 18.33 23.05
C VAL A 255 -18.70 18.22 24.07
N SER A 256 -19.54 19.24 24.17
CA SER A 256 -20.74 19.24 25.00
C SER A 256 -21.97 19.72 24.24
N TRP A 257 -23.15 19.30 24.70
CA TRP A 257 -24.43 19.58 24.06
C TRP A 257 -25.41 20.16 25.09
N GLU A 258 -26.11 21.22 24.70
CA GLU A 258 -27.22 21.80 25.47
C GLU A 258 -28.35 20.78 25.65
N LYS A 259 -29.22 21.01 26.64
CA LYS A 259 -30.41 20.18 26.84
C LYS A 259 -31.26 20.13 25.57
N MET A 260 -31.73 18.93 25.22
CA MET A 260 -32.62 18.70 24.09
C MET A 260 -33.86 19.61 24.13
N LYS A 261 -34.27 20.08 22.96
CA LYS A 261 -35.54 20.77 22.73
C LYS A 261 -36.39 19.97 21.76
N ILE A 262 -37.68 19.86 22.05
CA ILE A 262 -38.67 19.42 21.05
C ILE A 262 -38.99 20.64 20.19
N ILE A 263 -38.70 20.54 18.89
CA ILE A 263 -38.85 21.65 17.94
C ILE A 263 -40.06 21.45 17.02
N MET A 264 -40.56 20.22 16.89
CA MET A 264 -41.86 19.93 16.33
C MET A 264 -42.55 18.79 17.09
N ASP A 265 -43.78 19.04 17.51
CA ASP A 265 -44.72 18.08 18.10
C ASP A 265 -46.12 18.52 17.63
N MET A 266 -46.89 17.57 17.09
CA MET A 266 -48.25 17.84 16.60
C MET A 266 -49.32 17.57 17.65
N GLY A 267 -48.93 17.02 18.81
CA GLY A 267 -49.80 16.76 19.95
C GLY A 267 -50.96 15.85 19.58
N GLU A 268 -52.13 16.14 20.15
CA GLU A 268 -53.38 15.45 19.85
C GLU A 268 -54.19 16.19 18.78
N TRP A 269 -53.54 16.67 17.71
CA TRP A 269 -54.20 17.39 16.62
C TRP A 269 -55.35 16.56 16.05
N GLY A 270 -56.48 17.21 15.75
CA GLY A 270 -57.70 16.54 15.27
C GLY A 270 -58.34 15.58 16.29
N GLY A 271 -57.95 15.63 17.57
CA GLY A 271 -58.50 14.79 18.65
C GLY A 271 -58.02 13.33 18.62
N LEU A 272 -57.01 13.01 17.81
CA LEU A 272 -56.37 11.68 17.81
C LEU A 272 -55.16 11.67 18.75
N PRO A 273 -54.78 10.52 19.33
CA PRO A 273 -53.60 10.42 20.19
C PRO A 273 -52.32 10.87 19.47
N GLN A 274 -51.29 11.26 20.23
CA GLN A 274 -49.97 11.59 19.68
C GLN A 274 -49.38 10.49 18.80
N ALA A 275 -49.62 9.22 19.14
CA ALA A 275 -49.19 8.08 18.33
C ALA A 275 -49.83 8.03 16.93
N GLN A 276 -50.85 8.84 16.66
CA GLN A 276 -51.47 9.02 15.35
C GLN A 276 -51.21 10.42 14.77
N ASN A 277 -50.20 11.10 15.29
CA ASN A 277 -49.78 12.46 14.94
C ASN A 277 -48.25 12.58 14.84
N GLY A 278 -47.53 11.47 14.64
CA GLY A 278 -46.07 11.48 14.61
C GLY A 278 -45.49 12.36 13.51
N ILE A 279 -44.38 13.02 13.83
CA ILE A 279 -43.61 13.88 12.94
C ILE A 279 -42.11 13.56 13.03
N GLY A 280 -41.48 13.25 11.89
CA GLY A 280 -40.11 12.74 11.89
C GLY A 280 -39.37 12.86 10.56
N ASP A 281 -38.28 12.11 10.45
CA ASP A 281 -37.28 12.08 9.38
C ASP A 281 -36.59 13.43 9.11
N PRO A 282 -36.15 14.18 10.13
CA PRO A 282 -35.80 15.58 9.98
C PRO A 282 -34.63 15.85 9.01
N CYS A 283 -34.71 16.98 8.33
CA CYS A 283 -33.65 17.55 7.50
C CYS A 283 -33.37 19.00 7.91
N VAL A 284 -32.14 19.30 8.34
CA VAL A 284 -31.72 20.65 8.74
C VAL A 284 -31.04 21.40 7.59
N VAL A 285 -31.32 22.68 7.41
CA VAL A 285 -30.61 23.55 6.45
C VAL A 285 -30.36 24.91 7.09
N VAL A 286 -29.15 25.44 6.88
CA VAL A 286 -28.76 26.79 7.33
C VAL A 286 -28.73 27.69 6.11
N ASP A 287 -29.49 28.79 6.17
CA ASP A 287 -29.39 29.86 5.17
C ASP A 287 -28.12 30.68 5.45
N SER A 288 -27.08 30.46 4.65
CA SER A 288 -25.79 31.12 4.83
C SER A 288 -25.89 32.66 4.71
N GLY A 289 -26.86 33.17 3.93
CA GLY A 289 -27.05 34.60 3.71
C GLY A 289 -27.74 35.33 4.85
N THR A 290 -28.58 34.65 5.63
CA THR A 290 -29.36 35.26 6.73
C THR A 290 -28.99 34.74 8.11
N GLY A 291 -28.38 33.55 8.20
CA GLY A 291 -28.14 32.82 9.44
C GLY A 291 -29.38 32.12 10.00
N GLU A 292 -30.54 32.18 9.31
CA GLU A 292 -31.75 31.49 9.71
C GLU A 292 -31.59 29.98 9.48
N ILE A 293 -31.96 29.18 10.49
CA ILE A 293 -31.89 27.72 10.44
C ILE A 293 -33.30 27.20 10.20
N PHE A 294 -33.47 26.32 9.22
CA PHE A 294 -34.73 25.65 8.95
C PHE A 294 -34.61 24.15 9.23
N VAL A 295 -35.68 23.56 9.74
CA VAL A 295 -35.81 22.10 9.86
C VAL A 295 -37.09 21.70 9.18
N VAL A 296 -36.99 20.73 8.27
CA VAL A 296 -38.12 20.14 7.54
C VAL A 296 -38.34 18.74 8.06
N ALA A 297 -39.58 18.37 8.32
CA ALA A 297 -39.97 17.03 8.76
C ALA A 297 -41.31 16.64 8.12
N VAL A 298 -41.65 15.35 8.19
CA VAL A 298 -42.91 14.84 7.65
C VAL A 298 -43.84 14.42 8.78
N TRP A 299 -45.06 14.97 8.76
CA TRP A 299 -46.11 14.65 9.71
C TRP A 299 -47.13 13.70 9.10
N THR A 300 -47.47 12.63 9.82
CA THR A 300 -48.53 11.70 9.45
C THR A 300 -49.70 11.77 10.43
N TYR A 301 -50.92 11.84 9.89
CA TYR A 301 -52.15 11.91 10.68
C TYR A 301 -53.02 10.67 10.47
N GLY A 302 -53.57 10.13 11.55
CA GLY A 302 -54.39 8.93 11.51
C GLY A 302 -53.55 7.65 11.35
N LEU A 303 -53.90 6.78 10.40
CA LEU A 303 -53.22 5.50 10.10
C LEU A 303 -53.26 4.42 11.20
N GLY A 304 -53.71 4.73 12.41
CA GLY A 304 -53.64 3.82 13.55
C GLY A 304 -52.19 3.59 13.96
N ASN A 305 -51.72 2.33 13.94
CA ASN A 305 -50.33 1.98 14.22
C ASN A 305 -49.65 1.32 13.00
N ASN A 306 -50.12 1.64 11.80
CA ASN A 306 -49.58 1.08 10.56
C ASN A 306 -48.44 1.94 10.03
N HIS A 307 -47.46 1.30 9.38
CA HIS A 307 -46.31 1.97 8.79
C HIS A 307 -46.72 2.93 7.65
N ALA A 308 -46.33 4.20 7.75
CA ALA A 308 -46.74 5.28 6.85
C ALA A 308 -46.40 4.98 5.38
N TRP A 309 -45.20 4.44 5.12
CA TRP A 309 -44.71 4.11 3.77
C TRP A 309 -45.70 3.34 2.88
N GLY A 310 -46.53 2.46 3.46
CA GLY A 310 -47.50 1.66 2.71
C GLY A 310 -48.94 2.17 2.73
N GLN A 311 -49.24 3.14 3.59
CA GLN A 311 -50.63 3.47 3.97
C GLN A 311 -51.06 4.88 3.61
N VAL A 312 -50.11 5.82 3.51
CA VAL A 312 -50.42 7.19 3.09
C VAL A 312 -50.95 7.21 1.65
N GLY A 313 -51.96 8.04 1.40
CA GLY A 313 -52.67 8.15 0.13
C GLY A 313 -52.32 9.40 -0.69
N GLN A 314 -52.99 9.54 -1.84
CA GLN A 314 -52.90 10.74 -2.68
C GLN A 314 -53.78 11.87 -2.13
N GLY A 315 -53.57 13.10 -2.59
CA GLY A 315 -54.33 14.27 -2.11
C GLY A 315 -53.46 15.35 -1.50
N PHE A 316 -54.03 16.16 -0.61
CA PHE A 316 -53.32 17.27 0.05
C PHE A 316 -53.67 17.43 1.54
N SER A 317 -54.85 16.99 1.99
CA SER A 317 -55.22 17.17 3.40
C SER A 317 -54.50 16.17 4.32
N PRO A 318 -54.35 16.47 5.62
CA PRO A 318 -53.74 15.55 6.58
C PRO A 318 -54.40 14.16 6.63
N GLU A 319 -55.73 14.09 6.40
CA GLU A 319 -56.50 12.84 6.36
C GLU A 319 -56.21 11.99 5.12
N GLU A 320 -55.78 12.64 4.03
CA GLU A 320 -55.52 12.01 2.74
C GLU A 320 -54.06 11.56 2.61
N THR A 321 -53.13 12.42 3.05
CA THR A 321 -51.70 12.26 2.80
C THR A 321 -50.82 12.88 3.89
N ALA A 322 -49.55 12.49 3.91
CA ALA A 322 -48.56 13.03 4.85
C ALA A 322 -48.20 14.48 4.50
N GLN A 323 -47.84 15.25 5.52
CA GLN A 323 -47.68 16.69 5.45
C GLN A 323 -46.21 17.09 5.58
N MET A 324 -45.73 17.90 4.65
CA MET A 324 -44.40 18.51 4.71
C MET A 324 -44.46 19.73 5.64
N MET A 325 -43.77 19.64 6.77
CA MET A 325 -43.78 20.65 7.82
C MET A 325 -42.40 21.30 7.94
N ILE A 326 -42.36 22.60 8.23
CA ILE A 326 -41.12 23.36 8.41
C ILE A 326 -41.19 24.26 9.64
N VAL A 327 -40.12 24.31 10.43
CA VAL A 327 -39.88 25.32 11.47
C VAL A 327 -38.61 26.08 11.15
N SER A 328 -38.48 27.29 11.70
CA SER A 328 -37.24 28.04 11.60
C SER A 328 -36.81 28.68 12.92
N SER A 329 -35.51 28.93 13.02
CA SER A 329 -34.86 29.63 14.13
C SER A 329 -34.03 30.79 13.61
N LYS A 330 -34.30 31.98 14.14
CA LYS A 330 -33.61 33.23 13.79
C LYS A 330 -32.57 33.66 14.83
N ASP A 331 -32.45 32.89 15.90
CA ASP A 331 -31.59 33.17 17.05
C ASP A 331 -30.60 32.02 17.29
N ASN A 332 -30.16 31.42 16.19
CA ASN A 332 -29.15 30.36 16.16
C ASN A 332 -29.56 29.10 16.96
N GLY A 333 -30.77 28.61 16.77
CA GLY A 333 -31.29 27.38 17.40
C GLY A 333 -31.73 27.56 18.85
N LYS A 334 -31.82 28.80 19.36
CA LYS A 334 -32.27 29.04 20.74
C LYS A 334 -33.79 28.89 20.86
N THR A 335 -34.54 29.45 19.93
CA THR A 335 -36.01 29.34 19.84
C THR A 335 -36.44 28.97 18.42
N TRP A 336 -37.63 28.39 18.30
CA TRP A 336 -38.17 27.88 17.04
C TRP A 336 -39.58 28.40 16.79
N SER A 337 -39.91 28.64 15.52
CA SER A 337 -41.25 29.01 15.10
C SER A 337 -42.25 27.87 15.32
N ALA A 338 -43.55 28.18 15.29
CA ALA A 338 -44.56 27.14 15.14
C ALA A 338 -44.39 26.39 13.79
N PRO A 339 -44.76 25.10 13.70
CA PRO A 339 -44.73 24.35 12.45
C PRO A 339 -45.58 25.01 11.36
N ARG A 340 -45.00 25.20 10.18
CA ARG A 340 -45.68 25.71 8.98
C ARG A 340 -45.81 24.58 7.97
N ASN A 341 -47.02 24.37 7.45
CA ASN A 341 -47.28 23.39 6.42
C ASN A 341 -46.92 23.94 5.03
N ILE A 342 -46.07 23.22 4.29
CA ILE A 342 -45.64 23.57 2.92
C ILE A 342 -46.06 22.51 1.88
N THR A 343 -46.91 21.54 2.25
CA THR A 343 -47.32 20.41 1.38
C THR A 343 -47.85 20.90 0.03
N SER A 344 -48.74 21.90 0.03
CA SER A 344 -49.35 22.45 -1.18
C SER A 344 -48.37 23.16 -2.13
N GLN A 345 -47.14 23.48 -1.67
CA GLN A 345 -46.12 24.12 -2.48
C GLN A 345 -45.22 23.12 -3.22
N VAL A 346 -44.99 21.94 -2.63
CA VAL A 346 -43.97 20.98 -3.10
C VAL A 346 -44.55 19.64 -3.58
N LYS A 347 -45.70 19.21 -3.03
CA LYS A 347 -46.31 17.92 -3.36
C LYS A 347 -47.14 18.01 -4.64
N GLN A 348 -47.03 17.00 -5.51
CA GLN A 348 -47.99 16.79 -6.60
C GLN A 348 -49.19 15.95 -6.12
N LYS A 349 -50.37 16.20 -6.69
CA LYS A 349 -51.64 15.63 -6.20
C LYS A 349 -51.64 14.09 -6.21
N ASP A 350 -51.10 13.51 -7.28
CA ASP A 350 -51.03 12.09 -7.59
C ASP A 350 -49.89 11.35 -6.87
N TRP A 351 -48.97 12.06 -6.22
CA TRP A 351 -47.96 11.44 -5.36
C TRP A 351 -48.62 10.90 -4.08
N CYS A 352 -48.29 9.66 -3.70
CA CYS A 352 -48.86 9.01 -2.52
C CYS A 352 -48.17 9.46 -1.22
N PHE A 353 -46.87 9.70 -1.26
CA PHE A 353 -46.12 10.09 -0.07
C PHE A 353 -44.99 11.02 -0.52
N THR A 354 -44.85 12.19 0.10
CA THR A 354 -43.79 13.15 -0.19
C THR A 354 -43.16 13.56 1.13
N LEU A 355 -41.85 13.40 1.23
CA LEU A 355 -41.06 13.68 2.43
C LEU A 355 -39.67 14.17 2.02
N GLN A 356 -39.01 14.87 2.92
CA GLN A 356 -37.59 15.20 2.79
C GLN A 356 -36.71 13.93 2.76
N GLY A 357 -35.54 14.04 2.13
CA GLY A 357 -34.43 13.14 2.40
C GLY A 357 -33.86 13.51 3.77
N PRO A 358 -33.81 12.59 4.74
CA PRO A 358 -33.30 12.88 6.08
C PRO A 358 -31.83 13.29 6.04
N GLY A 359 -31.39 14.04 7.06
CA GLY A 359 -30.02 14.52 7.18
C GLY A 359 -29.94 16.03 7.09
N ARG A 360 -29.35 16.56 6.00
CA ARG A 360 -29.21 18.00 5.78
C ARG A 360 -29.55 18.46 4.37
N GLY A 361 -29.86 19.75 4.26
CA GLY A 361 -29.86 20.51 3.02
C GLY A 361 -28.61 21.40 2.90
N ILE A 362 -28.62 22.25 1.89
CA ILE A 362 -27.54 23.21 1.60
C ILE A 362 -28.09 24.61 1.28
N SER A 363 -27.24 25.61 1.46
CA SER A 363 -27.39 26.93 0.85
C SER A 363 -26.40 27.00 -0.30
N MET A 364 -26.89 27.16 -1.52
CA MET A 364 -26.07 27.31 -2.71
C MET A 364 -25.32 28.65 -2.69
N LYS A 365 -24.26 28.76 -3.48
CA LYS A 365 -23.47 29.99 -3.64
C LYS A 365 -24.29 31.21 -4.10
N ASP A 366 -25.41 31.00 -4.80
CA ASP A 366 -26.32 32.07 -5.22
C ASP A 366 -27.39 32.43 -4.17
N GLY A 367 -27.36 31.79 -2.99
CA GLY A 367 -28.32 31.98 -1.90
C GLY A 367 -29.55 31.08 -1.98
N THR A 368 -29.70 30.24 -3.01
CA THR A 368 -30.81 29.27 -3.11
C THR A 368 -30.68 28.22 -2.01
N LEU A 369 -31.75 28.00 -1.23
CA LEU A 369 -31.81 26.89 -0.28
C LEU A 369 -32.27 25.63 -1.01
N VAL A 370 -31.63 24.49 -0.75
CA VAL A 370 -31.96 23.21 -1.36
C VAL A 370 -32.06 22.13 -0.30
N VAL A 371 -33.13 21.37 -0.33
CA VAL A 371 -33.39 20.22 0.53
C VAL A 371 -33.63 19.01 -0.36
N PRO A 372 -32.93 17.88 -0.15
CA PRO A 372 -33.27 16.66 -0.86
C PRO A 372 -34.67 16.21 -0.47
N ILE A 373 -35.41 15.63 -1.41
CA ILE A 373 -36.75 15.08 -1.17
C ILE A 373 -36.85 13.68 -1.77
N GLN A 374 -37.89 12.97 -1.38
CA GLN A 374 -38.31 11.73 -1.99
C GLN A 374 -39.84 11.69 -2.06
N TYR A 375 -40.36 11.02 -3.08
CA TYR A 375 -41.79 10.79 -3.19
C TYR A 375 -42.12 9.43 -3.78
N GLN A 376 -43.26 8.87 -3.38
CA GLN A 376 -43.91 7.75 -4.06
C GLN A 376 -44.86 8.31 -5.12
N ASP A 377 -44.71 7.87 -6.37
CA ASP A 377 -45.65 8.22 -7.43
C ASP A 377 -47.02 7.52 -7.26
N ALA A 378 -47.93 7.70 -8.22
CA ALA A 378 -49.25 7.09 -8.20
C ALA A 378 -49.23 5.55 -8.17
N SER A 379 -48.12 4.93 -8.60
CA SER A 379 -47.90 3.47 -8.58
C SER A 379 -47.10 3.02 -7.35
N ARG A 380 -46.87 3.91 -6.37
CA ARG A 380 -46.05 3.71 -5.18
C ARG A 380 -44.58 3.39 -5.48
N ILE A 381 -44.07 3.76 -6.66
CA ILE A 381 -42.65 3.65 -6.96
C ILE A 381 -41.96 4.90 -6.38
N PRO A 382 -40.90 4.74 -5.57
CA PRO A 382 -40.22 5.88 -4.97
C PRO A 382 -39.21 6.52 -5.94
N HIS A 383 -39.07 7.84 -5.86
CA HIS A 383 -38.12 8.65 -6.60
C HIS A 383 -37.48 9.68 -5.65
N SER A 384 -36.17 9.83 -5.71
CA SER A 384 -35.45 10.94 -5.05
C SER A 384 -35.36 12.17 -5.96
N GLY A 385 -35.41 13.35 -5.37
CA GLY A 385 -35.26 14.63 -6.05
C GLY A 385 -34.80 15.73 -5.09
N ILE A 386 -35.10 16.98 -5.43
CA ILE A 386 -34.83 18.14 -4.57
C ILE A 386 -36.05 19.07 -4.52
N MET A 387 -36.20 19.76 -3.40
CA MET A 387 -36.99 20.99 -3.33
C MET A 387 -36.07 22.17 -3.04
N PHE A 388 -36.46 23.36 -3.49
CA PHE A 388 -35.64 24.55 -3.33
C PHE A 388 -36.47 25.80 -3.03
N SER A 389 -35.82 26.79 -2.42
CA SER A 389 -36.35 28.12 -2.15
C SER A 389 -35.37 29.19 -2.61
N LYS A 390 -35.88 30.21 -3.32
CA LYS A 390 -35.10 31.37 -3.79
C LYS A 390 -35.39 32.66 -3.02
N ASP A 391 -36.19 32.57 -1.97
CA ASP A 391 -36.72 33.72 -1.22
C ASP A 391 -36.54 33.54 0.29
N HIS A 392 -35.41 32.94 0.67
CA HIS A 392 -35.01 32.69 2.06
C HIS A 392 -36.06 31.85 2.82
N GLY A 393 -36.47 30.74 2.21
CA GLY A 393 -37.37 29.76 2.81
C GLY A 393 -38.84 30.17 2.85
N LYS A 394 -39.24 31.30 2.26
CA LYS A 394 -40.65 31.74 2.26
C LYS A 394 -41.53 30.85 1.39
N THR A 395 -41.09 30.55 0.17
CA THR A 395 -41.76 29.64 -0.76
C THR A 395 -40.81 28.54 -1.22
N TRP A 396 -41.37 27.36 -1.47
CA TRP A 396 -40.65 26.16 -1.90
C TRP A 396 -41.22 25.60 -3.19
N LYS A 397 -40.36 24.97 -3.99
CA LYS A 397 -40.75 24.31 -5.24
C LYS A 397 -40.01 22.99 -5.41
N ALA A 398 -40.69 22.01 -5.99
CA ALA A 398 -40.11 20.74 -6.41
C ALA A 398 -40.51 20.39 -7.85
N TYR A 399 -39.70 19.56 -8.50
CA TYR A 399 -39.97 18.94 -9.80
C TYR A 399 -39.91 17.41 -9.63
N PRO A 400 -40.32 16.62 -10.65
CA PRO A 400 -40.10 15.17 -10.64
C PRO A 400 -38.63 14.78 -10.38
N GLY A 401 -38.46 13.63 -9.74
CA GLY A 401 -37.17 13.13 -9.26
C GLY A 401 -36.22 12.67 -10.37
N ALA A 402 -35.00 12.33 -9.99
CA ALA A 402 -33.92 11.98 -10.90
C ALA A 402 -34.10 10.60 -11.55
N CYS A 403 -34.43 9.58 -10.76
CA CYS A 403 -34.55 8.19 -11.22
C CYS A 403 -35.51 7.38 -10.33
N PRO A 404 -36.32 6.46 -10.88
CA PRO A 404 -37.18 5.57 -10.08
C PRO A 404 -36.40 4.55 -9.25
N ARG A 405 -37.07 4.01 -8.23
CA ARG A 405 -36.51 3.03 -7.25
C ARG A 405 -35.35 3.61 -6.44
N THR A 406 -35.50 4.87 -6.06
CA THR A 406 -34.58 5.61 -5.18
C THR A 406 -35.38 6.27 -4.07
N THR A 407 -34.79 6.39 -2.88
CA THR A 407 -35.47 6.89 -1.67
C THR A 407 -34.68 8.02 -1.02
N GLU A 408 -33.96 7.75 0.06
CA GLU A 408 -33.22 8.76 0.82
C GLU A 408 -32.02 9.27 0.04
N ALA A 409 -31.85 10.58 0.00
CA ALA A 409 -30.78 11.22 -0.76
C ALA A 409 -30.19 12.40 0.00
N GLN A 410 -28.97 12.75 -0.37
CA GLN A 410 -28.28 13.96 0.07
C GLN A 410 -27.77 14.72 -1.16
N VAL A 411 -27.75 16.05 -1.04
CA VAL A 411 -27.43 16.96 -2.13
C VAL A 411 -26.22 17.82 -1.77
N ALA A 412 -25.34 18.03 -2.75
CA ALA A 412 -24.20 18.92 -2.63
C ALA A 412 -24.05 19.78 -3.89
N GLU A 413 -23.65 21.04 -3.74
CA GLU A 413 -23.27 21.90 -4.88
C GLU A 413 -21.80 21.67 -5.21
N ILE A 414 -21.52 20.83 -6.22
CA ILE A 414 -20.14 20.39 -6.55
C ILE A 414 -19.35 21.43 -7.32
N ARG A 415 -20.05 22.33 -8.02
CA ARG A 415 -19.54 23.52 -8.71
C ARG A 415 -20.67 24.56 -8.74
N PRO A 416 -20.39 25.86 -8.85
CA PRO A 416 -21.42 26.89 -8.84
C PRO A 416 -22.57 26.58 -9.82
N GLY A 417 -23.79 26.44 -9.30
CA GLY A 417 -25.00 26.12 -10.07
C GLY A 417 -25.20 24.65 -10.45
N VAL A 418 -24.29 23.74 -10.08
CA VAL A 418 -24.38 22.30 -10.38
C VAL A 418 -24.58 21.51 -9.09
N LEU A 419 -25.77 20.93 -8.95
CA LEU A 419 -26.13 20.09 -7.82
C LEU A 419 -25.88 18.62 -8.14
N MET A 420 -25.19 17.92 -7.25
CA MET A 420 -25.07 16.46 -7.22
C MET A 420 -26.06 15.90 -6.20
N LEU A 421 -26.85 14.91 -6.61
CA LEU A 421 -27.76 14.16 -5.76
C LEU A 421 -27.27 12.71 -5.66
N ASN A 422 -26.91 12.28 -4.44
CA ASN A 422 -26.45 10.93 -4.14
C ASN A 422 -27.56 10.17 -3.39
N MET A 423 -28.04 9.08 -4.00
CA MET A 423 -29.32 8.46 -3.67
C MET A 423 -29.17 7.00 -3.22
N ARG A 424 -29.89 6.65 -2.16
CA ARG A 424 -30.14 5.27 -1.75
C ARG A 424 -30.89 4.53 -2.84
N ASN A 425 -30.42 3.34 -3.17
CA ASN A 425 -30.85 2.61 -4.35
C ASN A 425 -31.41 1.22 -3.99
N ASP A 426 -32.71 1.02 -4.23
CA ASP A 426 -33.39 -0.24 -3.92
C ASP A 426 -32.91 -1.43 -4.78
N ARG A 427 -32.13 -1.15 -5.84
CA ARG A 427 -31.58 -2.16 -6.76
C ARG A 427 -30.37 -2.91 -6.22
N LYS A 428 -29.77 -2.44 -5.10
CA LYS A 428 -28.59 -3.06 -4.45
C LYS A 428 -27.33 -3.12 -5.31
N THR A 429 -27.17 -2.20 -6.25
CA THR A 429 -25.94 -2.08 -7.07
C THR A 429 -24.89 -1.15 -6.44
N GLY A 430 -25.30 -0.26 -5.54
CA GLY A 430 -24.51 0.83 -4.97
C GLY A 430 -25.32 2.12 -4.99
N ARG A 431 -24.76 3.21 -4.46
CA ARG A 431 -25.38 4.55 -4.50
C ARG A 431 -25.56 4.99 -5.94
N VAL A 432 -26.72 5.51 -6.29
CA VAL A 432 -26.95 6.09 -7.63
C VAL A 432 -26.76 7.59 -7.55
N VAL A 433 -26.00 8.16 -8.48
CA VAL A 433 -25.58 9.57 -8.42
C VAL A 433 -25.97 10.29 -9.70
N TYR A 434 -26.70 11.39 -9.58
CA TYR A 434 -27.14 12.22 -10.70
C TYR A 434 -26.77 13.68 -10.43
N THR A 435 -26.65 14.48 -11.49
CA THR A 435 -26.40 15.91 -11.42
C THR A 435 -27.48 16.70 -12.15
N THR A 436 -27.71 17.93 -11.71
CA THR A 436 -28.62 18.90 -12.35
C THR A 436 -28.02 20.30 -12.31
N SER A 437 -28.28 21.09 -13.36
CA SER A 437 -27.90 22.50 -13.48
C SER A 437 -29.10 23.45 -13.60
N ASP A 438 -30.32 22.92 -13.44
CA ASP A 438 -31.57 23.66 -13.60
C ASP A 438 -32.55 23.45 -12.43
N LEU A 439 -31.98 23.12 -11.25
CA LEU A 439 -32.68 22.85 -10.00
C LEU A 439 -33.66 21.66 -10.11
N GLY A 440 -33.24 20.60 -10.81
CA GLY A 440 -33.92 19.32 -10.86
C GLY A 440 -35.03 19.21 -11.90
N LYS A 441 -35.08 20.10 -12.90
CA LYS A 441 -36.00 19.92 -14.04
C LYS A 441 -35.48 18.84 -14.99
N THR A 442 -34.16 18.80 -15.19
CA THR A 442 -33.47 17.76 -15.93
C THR A 442 -32.30 17.22 -15.10
N TRP A 443 -32.01 15.94 -15.31
CA TRP A 443 -31.00 15.19 -14.57
C TRP A 443 -30.09 14.43 -15.53
N THR A 444 -28.81 14.37 -15.20
CA THR A 444 -27.78 13.59 -15.93
C THR A 444 -27.11 12.64 -14.97
N GLU A 445 -27.03 11.36 -15.32
CA GLU A 445 -26.32 10.38 -14.50
C GLU A 445 -24.83 10.74 -14.39
N HIS A 446 -24.28 10.69 -13.18
CA HIS A 446 -22.88 10.96 -12.93
C HIS A 446 -22.05 9.70 -13.25
N PRO A 447 -20.86 9.80 -13.87
CA PRO A 447 -20.04 8.62 -14.15
C PRO A 447 -19.61 7.85 -12.89
N GLY A 448 -19.56 8.52 -11.73
CA GLY A 448 -19.32 7.89 -10.42
C GLY A 448 -20.53 7.16 -9.80
N SER A 449 -21.64 7.00 -10.54
CA SER A 449 -22.81 6.22 -10.11
C SER A 449 -22.41 4.76 -9.86
N GLU A 450 -23.01 4.14 -8.83
CA GLU A 450 -22.80 2.76 -8.39
C GLU A 450 -21.41 2.40 -7.83
N ILE A 451 -20.43 3.32 -7.83
CA ILE A 451 -19.09 3.09 -7.26
C ILE A 451 -19.12 2.97 -5.72
N LEU A 452 -19.91 3.81 -5.06
CA LEU A 452 -20.05 3.79 -3.61
C LEU A 452 -20.98 2.63 -3.19
N ARG A 453 -20.42 1.58 -2.59
CA ARG A 453 -21.21 0.46 -2.06
C ARG A 453 -22.10 0.89 -0.89
N GLU A 454 -23.25 0.23 -0.77
CA GLU A 454 -24.18 0.43 0.35
C GLU A 454 -25.03 -0.82 0.64
N PRO A 455 -25.58 -0.94 1.88
CA PRO A 455 -26.53 -1.99 2.24
C PRO A 455 -28.00 -1.54 2.11
N VAL A 456 -28.29 -0.59 1.21
CA VAL A 456 -29.60 0.10 1.09
C VAL A 456 -29.92 0.88 2.37
N CYS A 457 -29.16 1.95 2.59
CA CYS A 457 -29.21 2.78 3.81
C CYS A 457 -29.11 4.27 3.44
N MET A 458 -29.44 5.17 4.36
CA MET A 458 -29.09 6.59 4.21
C MET A 458 -27.55 6.74 4.15
N GLY A 459 -27.07 7.69 3.36
CA GLY A 459 -25.67 8.10 3.32
C GLY A 459 -25.53 9.61 3.20
N SER A 460 -24.60 10.20 3.97
CA SER A 460 -24.33 11.64 3.96
C SER A 460 -23.42 12.02 2.80
N LEU A 461 -23.71 13.14 2.13
CA LEU A 461 -22.82 13.77 1.15
C LEU A 461 -22.55 15.22 1.58
N LEU A 462 -21.29 15.61 1.62
CA LEU A 462 -20.85 16.96 1.98
C LEU A 462 -19.84 17.45 0.95
N HIS A 463 -20.06 18.65 0.40
CA HIS A 463 -19.04 19.36 -0.36
C HIS A 463 -18.41 20.42 0.53
N VAL A 464 -17.08 20.49 0.50
CA VAL A 464 -16.27 21.50 1.18
C VAL A 464 -15.47 22.23 0.11
N ASP A 465 -15.74 23.53 -0.04
CA ASP A 465 -15.10 24.36 -1.06
C ASP A 465 -13.60 24.55 -0.80
N ALA A 466 -12.82 24.69 -1.86
CA ALA A 466 -11.39 24.99 -1.81
C ALA A 466 -11.04 26.17 -0.91
N GLY A 467 -11.84 27.24 -0.97
CA GLY A 467 -11.60 28.45 -0.18
C GLY A 467 -11.93 28.32 1.31
N SER A 468 -12.59 27.24 1.74
CA SER A 468 -13.05 27.08 3.12
C SER A 468 -12.28 26.03 3.92
N ASN A 469 -11.28 25.36 3.34
CA ASN A 469 -10.53 24.30 4.03
C ASN A 469 -9.01 24.42 3.91
N VAL A 470 -8.32 23.76 4.84
CA VAL A 470 -6.86 23.80 5.02
C VAL A 470 -6.07 23.25 3.82
N LEU A 471 -6.70 22.46 2.95
CA LEU A 471 -6.05 21.90 1.77
C LEU A 471 -6.17 22.79 0.53
N GLY A 472 -7.02 23.82 0.57
CA GLY A 472 -7.17 24.74 -0.57
C GLY A 472 -7.78 24.08 -1.81
N ARG A 473 -8.55 22.99 -1.66
CA ARG A 473 -9.11 22.18 -2.77
C ARG A 473 -10.58 21.87 -2.54
N ASP A 474 -11.34 21.72 -3.61
CA ASP A 474 -12.72 21.23 -3.52
C ASP A 474 -12.69 19.76 -3.11
N ILE A 475 -13.45 19.41 -2.06
CA ILE A 475 -13.47 18.05 -1.50
C ILE A 475 -14.92 17.61 -1.35
N LEU A 476 -15.22 16.42 -1.85
CA LEU A 476 -16.43 15.70 -1.50
C LEU A 476 -16.13 14.70 -0.39
N PHE A 477 -16.90 14.78 0.70
CA PHE A 477 -16.94 13.76 1.72
C PHE A 477 -18.23 12.96 1.62
N PHE A 478 -18.13 11.65 1.81
CA PHE A 478 -19.26 10.73 1.89
C PHE A 478 -19.18 9.87 3.15
N SER A 479 -20.31 9.61 3.81
CA SER A 479 -20.36 8.68 4.94
C SER A 479 -21.57 7.75 4.88
N ASN A 480 -21.32 6.46 5.07
CA ASN A 480 -22.34 5.42 5.18
C ASN A 480 -21.77 4.16 5.85
N PRO A 481 -22.61 3.13 6.11
CA PRO A 481 -22.11 1.79 6.38
C PRO A 481 -21.44 1.24 5.11
N ASP A 482 -20.13 1.04 5.16
CA ASP A 482 -19.33 0.71 3.98
C ASP A 482 -19.34 -0.78 3.65
N THR A 483 -20.53 -1.32 3.41
CA THR A 483 -20.74 -2.73 3.08
C THR A 483 -21.81 -2.91 2.01
N LYS A 484 -21.96 -4.12 1.49
CA LYS A 484 -23.07 -4.51 0.60
C LYS A 484 -24.27 -5.10 1.37
N SER A 485 -24.08 -5.42 2.65
CA SER A 485 -25.09 -6.08 3.49
C SER A 485 -24.74 -5.85 4.97
N GLY A 486 -25.77 -5.63 5.79
CA GLY A 486 -25.60 -5.24 7.19
C GLY A 486 -25.31 -3.75 7.32
N ARG A 487 -25.67 -3.15 8.45
CA ARG A 487 -25.41 -1.73 8.73
C ARG A 487 -24.34 -1.62 9.80
N ASN A 488 -23.10 -1.77 9.37
CA ASN A 488 -21.89 -1.72 10.17
C ASN A 488 -20.77 -1.06 9.34
N HIS A 489 -19.58 -0.90 9.92
CA HIS A 489 -18.46 -0.22 9.28
C HIS A 489 -18.78 1.21 8.83
N ILE A 490 -19.29 2.05 9.75
CA ILE A 490 -19.52 3.46 9.47
C ILE A 490 -18.20 4.10 9.08
N THR A 491 -18.10 4.54 7.84
CA THR A 491 -16.85 5.00 7.23
C THR A 491 -17.06 6.38 6.62
N VAL A 492 -16.09 7.26 6.80
CA VAL A 492 -15.99 8.52 6.06
C VAL A 492 -15.01 8.33 4.91
N LYS A 493 -15.37 8.80 3.72
CA LYS A 493 -14.58 8.74 2.50
C LYS A 493 -14.41 10.14 1.93
N ALA A 494 -13.30 10.40 1.25
CA ALA A 494 -13.08 11.65 0.52
C ALA A 494 -12.80 11.42 -0.97
N SER A 495 -13.20 12.39 -1.78
CA SER A 495 -12.94 12.47 -3.22
C SER A 495 -12.46 13.88 -3.57
N LEU A 496 -11.41 13.96 -4.38
CA LEU A 496 -10.80 15.21 -4.85
C LEU A 496 -11.12 15.52 -6.32
N ASP A 497 -11.89 14.67 -6.98
CA ASP A 497 -12.15 14.71 -8.43
C ASP A 497 -13.65 14.84 -8.76
N GLY A 498 -14.41 15.40 -7.82
CA GLY A 498 -15.85 15.59 -7.99
C GLY A 498 -16.67 14.31 -7.88
N GLY A 499 -16.16 13.29 -7.17
CA GLY A 499 -16.87 12.05 -6.89
C GLY A 499 -16.71 10.99 -7.97
N MET A 500 -15.66 11.10 -8.80
CA MET A 500 -15.31 10.10 -9.82
C MET A 500 -14.57 8.93 -9.19
N THR A 501 -13.66 9.20 -8.26
CA THR A 501 -12.93 8.18 -7.49
C THR A 501 -13.01 8.43 -5.98
N TRP A 502 -12.86 7.35 -5.21
CA TRP A 502 -12.87 7.32 -3.74
C TRP A 502 -11.78 6.37 -3.24
N PRO A 503 -10.49 6.80 -3.26
CA PRO A 503 -9.34 5.94 -2.94
C PRO A 503 -9.43 5.35 -1.52
N GLU A 504 -8.87 4.16 -1.27
CA GLU A 504 -8.92 3.48 0.04
C GLU A 504 -8.11 4.24 1.10
N GLU A 505 -7.00 4.86 0.70
CA GLU A 505 -6.16 5.72 1.53
C GLU A 505 -6.85 7.00 2.01
N PHE A 506 -7.98 7.37 1.38
CA PHE A 506 -8.80 8.53 1.74
C PHE A 506 -10.07 8.13 2.51
N GLN A 507 -10.00 7.02 3.25
CA GLN A 507 -11.11 6.49 4.04
C GLN A 507 -10.72 6.31 5.49
N ILE A 508 -11.66 6.61 6.39
CA ILE A 508 -11.51 6.38 7.84
C ILE A 508 -12.75 5.63 8.34
N LEU A 509 -12.51 4.43 8.85
CA LEU A 509 -13.49 3.66 9.61
C LEU A 509 -13.65 4.29 11.01
N LEU A 510 -14.90 4.55 11.41
CA LEU A 510 -15.25 5.19 12.69
C LEU A 510 -15.91 4.22 13.67
N ASP A 511 -16.64 3.23 13.15
CA ASP A 511 -17.41 2.28 13.95
C ASP A 511 -17.54 0.97 13.16
N GLU A 512 -16.83 -0.07 13.59
CA GLU A 512 -16.82 -1.38 12.93
C GLU A 512 -18.09 -2.21 13.20
N GLU A 513 -18.84 -1.88 14.25
CA GLU A 513 -19.97 -2.68 14.72
C GLU A 513 -21.33 -2.31 14.10
N GLU A 514 -22.34 -3.15 14.36
CA GLU A 514 -23.71 -2.91 13.89
C GLU A 514 -24.37 -1.72 14.60
N GLY A 515 -25.00 -0.87 13.80
CA GLY A 515 -25.93 0.17 14.23
C GLY A 515 -27.15 0.23 13.30
N TRP A 516 -27.92 1.31 13.37
CA TRP A 516 -29.00 1.57 12.41
C TRP A 516 -28.52 2.27 11.14
N GLY A 517 -27.29 2.79 11.13
CA GLY A 517 -26.52 3.10 9.92
C GLY A 517 -26.65 4.51 9.34
N TYR A 518 -27.59 5.34 9.80
CA TYR A 518 -27.76 6.69 9.25
C TYR A 518 -26.66 7.60 9.77
N SER A 519 -26.20 8.54 8.94
CA SER A 519 -25.16 9.50 9.31
C SER A 519 -25.39 10.85 8.62
N CYS A 520 -24.91 11.92 9.22
CA CYS A 520 -24.95 13.26 8.64
C CYS A 520 -23.69 14.04 9.00
N MET A 521 -23.05 14.65 7.99
CA MET A 521 -21.81 15.39 8.14
C MET A 521 -21.98 16.90 8.00
N THR A 522 -21.09 17.64 8.65
CA THR A 522 -20.92 19.08 8.46
C THR A 522 -19.46 19.50 8.56
N GLN A 523 -19.12 20.65 7.97
CA GLN A 523 -17.82 21.27 8.19
C GLN A 523 -17.86 22.05 9.51
N ILE A 524 -17.03 21.69 10.49
CA ILE A 524 -16.94 22.40 11.79
C ILE A 524 -16.12 23.68 11.61
N ASP A 525 -14.96 23.55 10.96
CA ASP A 525 -14.02 24.63 10.69
C ASP A 525 -13.15 24.29 9.46
N GLU A 526 -12.13 25.11 9.16
CA GLU A 526 -11.25 24.91 8.00
C GLU A 526 -10.42 23.62 8.07
N ASN A 527 -10.26 23.01 9.25
CA ASN A 527 -9.44 21.82 9.44
C ASN A 527 -10.25 20.54 9.67
N THR A 528 -11.53 20.65 10.01
CA THR A 528 -12.26 19.57 10.69
C THR A 528 -13.69 19.41 10.17
N ILE A 529 -14.08 18.17 9.90
CA ILE A 529 -15.47 17.79 9.66
C ILE A 529 -16.05 17.12 10.91
N GLY A 530 -17.34 17.31 11.15
CA GLY A 530 -18.11 16.66 12.20
C GLY A 530 -19.10 15.69 11.59
N ILE A 531 -19.34 14.58 12.28
CA ILE A 531 -20.30 13.56 11.87
C ILE A 531 -21.18 13.18 13.05
N LEU A 532 -22.49 13.15 12.82
CA LEU A 532 -23.49 12.62 13.74
C LEU A 532 -24.12 11.38 13.10
N TYR A 533 -24.12 10.25 13.79
CA TYR A 533 -24.60 9.00 13.21
C TYR A 533 -25.23 8.05 14.23
N GLU A 534 -26.00 7.09 13.72
CA GLU A 534 -26.56 5.98 14.49
C GLU A 534 -25.50 4.89 14.67
N GLY A 535 -24.78 4.95 15.79
CA GLY A 535 -23.62 4.09 16.07
C GLY A 535 -23.92 2.89 16.96
N SER A 536 -22.94 2.01 17.11
CA SER A 536 -22.98 0.83 17.99
C SER A 536 -22.97 1.21 19.48
N THR A 537 -22.32 2.33 19.81
CA THR A 537 -22.06 2.78 21.18
C THR A 537 -23.19 3.58 21.81
N SER A 538 -23.96 4.34 21.01
CA SER A 538 -25.07 5.21 21.43
C SER A 538 -26.05 5.39 20.27
N HIS A 539 -27.32 5.76 20.56
CA HIS A 539 -28.30 6.04 19.50
C HIS A 539 -27.83 7.12 18.54
N LEU A 540 -27.24 8.20 19.06
CA LEU A 540 -26.63 9.25 18.26
C LEU A 540 -25.23 9.54 18.77
N VAL A 541 -24.23 9.18 17.97
CA VAL A 541 -22.81 9.38 18.23
C VAL A 541 -22.34 10.59 17.42
N PHE A 542 -21.74 11.56 18.10
CA PHE A 542 -21.00 12.64 17.46
C PHE A 542 -19.50 12.38 17.55
N SER A 543 -18.80 12.51 16.44
CA SER A 543 -17.33 12.53 16.39
C SER A 543 -16.85 13.57 15.39
N SER A 544 -15.57 13.89 15.43
CA SER A 544 -14.93 14.83 14.52
C SER A 544 -13.65 14.26 13.94
N VAL A 545 -13.34 14.62 12.70
CA VAL A 545 -12.20 14.09 11.96
C VAL A 545 -11.47 15.26 11.30
N ARG A 546 -10.14 15.30 11.43
CA ARG A 546 -9.34 16.28 10.71
C ARG A 546 -9.33 15.93 9.22
N ILE A 547 -9.50 16.95 8.38
CA ILE A 547 -9.44 16.81 6.92
C ILE A 547 -8.12 16.17 6.49
N LYS A 548 -7.00 16.53 7.15
CA LYS A 548 -5.66 15.95 6.90
C LYS A 548 -5.48 14.51 7.36
N ASP A 549 -6.31 14.03 8.27
CA ASP A 549 -6.26 12.62 8.69
C ASP A 549 -6.89 11.74 7.59
N ILE A 550 -7.88 12.27 6.84
CA ILE A 550 -8.56 11.58 5.75
C ILE A 550 -7.80 11.78 4.43
N VAL A 551 -7.54 13.02 4.04
CA VAL A 551 -6.92 13.34 2.75
C VAL A 551 -5.43 13.55 2.95
N LYS A 552 -4.66 12.51 2.62
CA LYS A 552 -3.20 12.57 2.57
C LYS A 552 -2.77 13.07 1.19
N ILE A 553 -2.50 14.36 1.09
CA ILE A 553 -2.00 14.93 -0.17
C ILE A 553 -0.52 14.54 -0.36
N PRO A 554 -0.14 13.86 -1.45
CA PRO A 554 1.26 13.68 -1.80
C PRO A 554 1.88 15.06 -2.07
N SER A 555 2.94 15.40 -1.34
CA SER A 555 3.80 16.55 -1.66
C SER A 555 4.55 16.27 -2.95
N LEU A 556 4.92 17.33 -3.69
CA LEU A 556 5.83 17.19 -4.83
C LEU A 556 7.11 16.47 -4.39
N SER A 557 7.35 15.28 -4.95
CA SER A 557 8.52 14.48 -4.62
C SER A 557 8.99 13.64 -5.81
N MET A 558 10.25 13.23 -5.77
CA MET A 558 10.90 12.41 -6.79
C MET A 558 11.73 11.32 -6.12
N GLY A 559 12.19 10.33 -6.89
CA GLY A 559 13.06 9.27 -6.39
C GLY A 559 14.36 9.77 -5.75
N CYS A 560 14.97 8.96 -4.87
CA CYS A 560 16.10 9.42 -4.04
C CYS A 560 17.36 9.79 -4.84
N ALA A 561 17.51 9.27 -6.06
CA ALA A 561 18.63 9.57 -6.94
C ALA A 561 18.55 10.97 -7.58
N TYR A 562 17.38 11.62 -7.58
CA TYR A 562 17.26 13.02 -8.00
C TYR A 562 17.79 13.93 -6.89
N SER A 563 19.04 14.37 -7.04
CA SER A 563 19.72 15.26 -6.10
C SER A 563 20.81 16.07 -6.79
N ASP A 564 21.37 17.06 -6.10
CA ASP A 564 22.50 17.85 -6.61
C ASP A 564 23.67 16.95 -7.03
N GLY A 565 24.32 17.30 -8.14
CA GLY A 565 25.44 16.52 -8.68
C GLY A 565 25.04 15.28 -9.47
N MET A 566 23.74 15.02 -9.68
CA MET A 566 23.28 13.86 -10.45
C MET A 566 23.77 13.84 -11.90
N VAL A 567 23.79 12.64 -12.48
CA VAL A 567 24.04 12.43 -13.91
C VAL A 567 22.78 11.84 -14.53
N LEU A 568 22.24 12.50 -15.55
CA LEU A 568 21.14 12.01 -16.38
C LEU A 568 21.69 11.37 -17.67
N PRO A 569 21.02 10.38 -18.27
CA PRO A 569 21.40 9.85 -19.57
C PRO A 569 21.39 10.94 -20.66
N MET A 570 22.41 10.95 -21.53
CA MET A 570 22.46 11.83 -22.70
C MET A 570 21.93 11.13 -23.96
N ASN A 571 21.61 11.91 -25.00
CA ASN A 571 21.25 11.42 -26.35
C ASN A 571 20.10 10.40 -26.38
N THR A 572 19.23 10.41 -25.37
CA THR A 572 18.03 9.59 -25.30
C THR A 572 16.90 10.41 -24.69
N GLU A 573 15.67 10.08 -25.06
CA GLU A 573 14.48 10.60 -24.39
C GLU A 573 14.52 10.24 -22.90
N LEU A 574 14.12 11.18 -22.04
CA LEU A 574 14.13 11.00 -20.58
C LEU A 574 12.72 11.06 -20.03
N HIS A 575 12.26 9.94 -19.48
CA HIS A 575 11.04 9.87 -18.68
C HIS A 575 11.37 10.22 -17.24
N ILE A 576 10.82 11.34 -16.77
CA ILE A 576 11.01 11.84 -15.41
C ILE A 576 9.68 11.72 -14.70
N THR A 577 9.67 10.97 -13.61
CA THR A 577 8.46 10.71 -12.82
C THR A 577 8.64 11.06 -11.35
N GLY A 578 7.52 11.27 -10.68
CA GLY A 578 7.45 11.51 -9.25
C GLY A 578 6.00 11.49 -8.77
N THR A 579 5.80 12.00 -7.56
CA THR A 579 4.46 12.21 -7.01
C THR A 579 4.19 13.70 -6.81
N ALA A 580 2.93 14.08 -6.93
CA ALA A 580 2.40 15.39 -6.62
C ALA A 580 0.94 15.22 -6.23
N CYS A 581 0.27 16.32 -5.89
CA CYS A 581 -1.16 16.24 -5.64
C CYS A 581 -1.91 15.75 -6.89
N PRO A 582 -2.86 14.80 -6.78
CA PRO A 582 -3.68 14.37 -7.91
C PRO A 582 -4.31 15.56 -8.66
N GLY A 583 -4.22 15.52 -10.00
CA GLY A 583 -4.71 16.58 -10.88
C GLY A 583 -3.88 17.87 -10.89
N ALA A 584 -2.77 17.95 -10.15
CA ALA A 584 -1.89 19.12 -10.19
C ALA A 584 -1.04 19.15 -11.47
N GLU A 585 -0.89 20.32 -12.07
CA GLU A 585 0.13 20.55 -13.10
C GLU A 585 1.52 20.45 -12.46
N VAL A 586 2.40 19.69 -13.09
CA VAL A 586 3.82 19.58 -12.74
C VAL A 586 4.63 20.05 -13.93
N ARG A 587 5.59 20.94 -13.70
CA ARG A 587 6.41 21.56 -14.75
C ARG A 587 7.88 21.35 -14.46
N ALA A 588 8.64 20.89 -15.46
CA ALA A 588 10.07 20.69 -15.38
C ALA A 588 10.81 21.61 -16.36
N ARG A 589 11.96 22.15 -15.94
CA ARG A 589 12.88 22.92 -16.79
C ARG A 589 14.30 22.44 -16.63
N ILE A 590 14.99 22.27 -17.75
CA ILE A 590 16.41 21.92 -17.83
C ILE A 590 16.91 22.20 -19.24
N ALA A 591 18.16 22.67 -19.40
CA ALA A 591 18.80 22.87 -20.70
C ALA A 591 17.97 23.69 -21.72
N GLY A 592 17.17 24.65 -21.25
CA GLY A 592 16.28 25.48 -22.09
C GLY A 592 14.92 24.84 -22.43
N GLN A 593 14.68 23.59 -22.03
CA GLN A 593 13.37 22.94 -22.09
C GLN A 593 12.46 23.47 -20.96
N ASP A 594 11.16 23.60 -21.23
CA ASP A 594 10.09 23.95 -20.28
C ASP A 594 8.85 23.13 -20.67
N VAL A 595 8.65 22.02 -19.96
CA VAL A 595 7.60 21.04 -20.27
C VAL A 595 6.74 20.79 -19.03
N SER A 596 5.48 20.42 -19.24
CA SER A 596 4.51 20.22 -18.17
C SER A 596 3.62 19.00 -18.41
N THR A 597 3.23 18.36 -17.31
CA THR A 597 2.29 17.24 -17.26
C THR A 597 1.27 17.47 -16.15
N VAL A 598 0.32 16.55 -15.98
CA VAL A 598 -0.64 16.58 -14.87
C VAL A 598 -0.53 15.27 -14.10
N ALA A 599 -0.43 15.34 -12.78
CA ALA A 599 -0.45 14.17 -11.93
C ALA A 599 -1.80 13.44 -12.05
N ASP A 600 -1.76 12.13 -12.18
CA ASP A 600 -2.95 11.29 -12.33
C ASP A 600 -3.77 11.20 -11.04
N SER A 601 -4.82 10.38 -11.04
CA SER A 601 -5.69 10.19 -9.86
C SER A 601 -4.98 9.57 -8.65
N SER A 602 -3.85 8.89 -8.86
CA SER A 602 -3.00 8.34 -7.80
C SER A 602 -1.90 9.32 -7.36
N GLY A 603 -1.82 10.49 -8.00
CA GLY A 603 -0.81 11.50 -7.74
C GLY A 603 0.53 11.24 -8.42
N ILE A 604 0.62 10.22 -9.29
CA ILE A 604 1.82 9.94 -10.08
C ILE A 604 1.82 10.86 -11.30
N TRP A 605 2.95 11.50 -11.57
CA TRP A 605 3.16 12.26 -12.79
C TRP A 605 4.34 11.69 -13.57
N ASP A 606 4.24 11.76 -14.90
CA ASP A 606 5.30 11.38 -15.83
C ASP A 606 5.41 12.46 -16.91
N LEU A 607 6.65 12.84 -17.20
CA LEU A 607 7.01 13.92 -18.07
C LEU A 607 8.20 13.50 -18.91
N THR A 608 8.09 13.75 -20.21
CA THR A 608 9.12 13.45 -21.20
C THR A 608 9.96 14.69 -21.46
N LEU A 609 11.28 14.57 -21.32
CA LEU A 609 12.25 15.56 -21.79
C LEU A 609 12.92 15.06 -23.07
N GLU A 610 13.17 16.01 -23.97
CA GLU A 610 13.96 15.76 -25.18
C GLU A 610 15.41 15.41 -24.80
N PRO A 611 16.14 14.65 -25.65
CA PRO A 611 17.51 14.26 -25.40
C PRO A 611 18.43 15.42 -24.98
N LEU A 612 19.20 15.20 -23.90
CA LEU A 612 20.21 16.15 -23.44
C LEU A 612 21.54 15.92 -24.16
N ASP A 613 22.20 17.02 -24.54
CA ASP A 613 23.58 16.99 -25.00
C ASP A 613 24.54 16.69 -23.84
N ALA A 614 25.59 15.91 -24.12
CA ALA A 614 26.64 15.61 -23.15
C ALA A 614 27.24 16.89 -22.55
N GLY A 615 27.25 17.00 -21.22
CA GLY A 615 27.72 18.23 -20.57
C GLY A 615 27.52 18.23 -19.06
N THR A 616 28.01 19.28 -18.40
CA THR A 616 27.89 19.49 -16.96
C THR A 616 27.39 20.91 -16.65
N GLY A 617 26.98 21.14 -15.40
CA GLY A 617 26.53 22.46 -14.95
C GLY A 617 25.10 22.83 -15.35
N TYR A 618 24.28 21.85 -15.76
CA TYR A 618 22.86 22.07 -15.92
C TYR A 618 22.19 22.33 -14.56
N GLU A 619 21.09 23.07 -14.58
CA GLU A 619 20.17 23.22 -13.46
C GLU A 619 18.82 22.65 -13.90
N MET A 620 18.22 21.80 -13.05
CA MET A 620 16.89 21.26 -13.26
C MET A 620 15.95 21.79 -12.18
N THR A 621 14.80 22.31 -12.59
CA THR A 621 13.73 22.69 -11.65
C THR A 621 12.48 21.89 -11.96
N VAL A 622 11.83 21.34 -10.93
CA VAL A 622 10.51 20.70 -11.04
C VAL A 622 9.58 21.40 -10.06
N ALA A 623 8.45 21.92 -10.54
CA ALA A 623 7.53 22.71 -9.74
C ALA A 623 6.07 22.25 -9.89
N SER A 624 5.30 22.37 -8.82
CA SER A 624 3.86 22.14 -8.81
C SER A 624 3.20 23.06 -7.78
N GLY A 625 2.35 23.99 -8.25
CA GLY A 625 1.76 25.02 -7.39
C GLY A 625 2.83 25.89 -6.72
N ASN A 626 2.92 25.81 -5.38
CA ASN A 626 3.90 26.55 -4.57
C ASN A 626 5.13 25.70 -4.18
N GLU A 627 5.16 24.42 -4.57
CA GLU A 627 6.28 23.53 -4.29
C GLU A 627 7.27 23.56 -5.48
N GLU A 628 8.56 23.62 -5.17
CA GLU A 628 9.64 23.64 -6.17
C GLU A 628 10.82 22.81 -5.67
N LEU A 629 11.29 21.91 -6.52
CA LEU A 629 12.52 21.14 -6.36
C LEU A 629 13.56 21.71 -7.33
N VAL A 630 14.73 22.08 -6.81
CA VAL A 630 15.85 22.61 -7.61
C VAL A 630 17.04 21.71 -7.44
N PHE A 631 17.56 21.19 -8.55
CA PHE A 631 18.73 20.32 -8.63
C PHE A 631 19.86 21.03 -9.36
N LYS A 632 21.01 21.15 -8.71
CA LYS A 632 22.18 21.89 -9.18
C LYS A 632 23.30 20.97 -9.61
N ASP A 633 24.18 21.50 -10.47
CA ASP A 633 25.32 20.75 -11.03
C ASP A 633 24.87 19.43 -11.65
N VAL A 634 23.78 19.45 -12.42
CA VAL A 634 23.31 18.29 -13.16
C VAL A 634 24.25 18.06 -14.35
N ALA A 635 24.65 16.82 -14.56
CA ALA A 635 25.41 16.39 -15.72
C ALA A 635 24.54 15.52 -16.65
N ALA A 636 24.85 15.52 -17.94
CA ALA A 636 24.27 14.61 -18.93
C ALA A 636 25.39 13.72 -19.50
N GLY A 637 25.23 12.39 -19.41
CA GLY A 637 26.29 11.42 -19.70
C GLY A 637 25.81 9.96 -19.71
N GLU A 638 26.70 9.03 -19.40
CA GLU A 638 26.37 7.60 -19.21
C GLU A 638 25.93 7.36 -17.76
N VAL A 639 24.85 6.59 -17.54
CA VAL A 639 24.35 6.30 -16.19
C VAL A 639 24.13 4.81 -16.00
N TRP A 640 24.81 4.19 -15.04
CA TRP A 640 24.79 2.74 -14.88
C TRP A 640 24.45 2.31 -13.45
N ILE A 641 23.57 1.33 -13.33
CA ILE A 641 23.31 0.65 -12.05
C ILE A 641 24.28 -0.52 -11.91
N CYS A 642 25.14 -0.46 -10.91
CA CYS A 642 26.12 -1.48 -10.58
C CYS A 642 25.66 -2.25 -9.34
N SER A 643 25.07 -3.43 -9.58
CA SER A 643 24.37 -4.22 -8.56
C SER A 643 24.83 -5.68 -8.52
N GLY A 644 24.33 -6.42 -7.54
CA GLY A 644 24.69 -7.81 -7.30
C GLY A 644 25.15 -8.03 -5.86
N GLN A 645 26.12 -8.92 -5.68
CA GLN A 645 26.56 -9.35 -4.36
C GLN A 645 28.01 -8.95 -4.04
N SER A 646 28.64 -9.68 -3.13
CA SER A 646 29.98 -9.42 -2.57
C SER A 646 31.08 -9.14 -3.58
N ASN A 647 31.06 -9.74 -4.77
CA ASN A 647 32.05 -9.45 -5.82
C ASN A 647 31.81 -8.10 -6.53
N MET A 648 30.56 -7.66 -6.65
CA MET A 648 30.23 -6.28 -7.04
C MET A 648 30.50 -5.31 -5.89
N GLU A 649 30.15 -5.65 -4.65
CA GLU A 649 30.37 -4.79 -3.46
C GLU A 649 31.86 -4.59 -3.14
N PHE A 650 32.73 -5.48 -3.63
CA PHE A 650 34.15 -5.51 -3.31
C PHE A 650 34.81 -4.12 -3.49
N PRO A 651 35.34 -3.51 -2.42
CA PRO A 651 35.70 -2.09 -2.44
C PRO A 651 37.01 -1.85 -3.20
N LEU A 652 37.13 -0.70 -3.86
CA LEU A 652 38.30 -0.31 -4.66
C LEU A 652 39.61 -0.46 -3.87
N ARG A 653 39.64 -0.06 -2.59
CA ARG A 653 40.79 -0.20 -1.69
C ARG A 653 41.31 -1.63 -1.51
N GLY A 654 40.47 -2.63 -1.74
CA GLY A 654 40.84 -4.04 -1.65
C GLY A 654 41.39 -4.61 -2.95
N SER A 655 41.29 -3.88 -4.07
CA SER A 655 41.70 -4.39 -5.38
C SER A 655 43.22 -4.41 -5.56
N TYR A 656 43.70 -5.23 -6.50
CA TYR A 656 45.12 -5.26 -6.86
C TYR A 656 45.58 -3.87 -7.35
N GLU A 657 46.74 -3.41 -6.87
CA GLU A 657 47.27 -2.05 -7.10
C GLU A 657 46.33 -0.88 -6.68
N ALA A 658 45.33 -1.10 -5.81
CA ALA A 658 44.31 -0.10 -5.44
C ALA A 658 44.86 1.30 -5.15
N ARG A 659 45.97 1.39 -4.39
CA ARG A 659 46.61 2.66 -4.01
C ARG A 659 46.91 3.56 -5.21
N LYS A 660 47.44 2.98 -6.29
CA LYS A 660 47.81 3.69 -7.53
C LYS A 660 46.59 4.33 -8.20
N TYR A 661 45.45 3.65 -8.17
CA TYR A 661 44.21 4.14 -8.79
C TYR A 661 43.47 5.13 -7.90
N ILE A 662 43.44 4.88 -6.58
CA ILE A 662 42.83 5.81 -5.61
C ILE A 662 43.56 7.15 -5.61
N GLU A 663 44.90 7.16 -5.60
CA GLU A 663 45.69 8.40 -5.63
C GLU A 663 45.45 9.25 -6.89
N LYS A 664 45.00 8.64 -7.99
CA LYS A 664 44.72 9.28 -9.29
C LYS A 664 43.23 9.36 -9.62
N SER A 665 42.35 9.13 -8.66
CA SER A 665 40.90 9.01 -8.88
C SER A 665 40.16 10.34 -8.99
N LEU A 666 40.83 11.49 -8.83
CA LEU A 666 40.18 12.79 -8.94
C LEU A 666 39.66 13.01 -10.37
N ASP A 667 38.34 12.99 -10.52
CA ASP A 667 37.62 13.22 -11.77
C ASP A 667 36.21 13.77 -11.45
N PRO A 668 35.93 15.05 -11.74
CA PRO A 668 34.64 15.68 -11.41
C PRO A 668 33.47 15.17 -12.26
N ASP A 669 33.77 14.48 -13.37
CA ASP A 669 32.77 13.99 -14.32
C ASP A 669 32.54 12.48 -14.18
N LEU A 670 33.30 11.78 -13.32
CA LEU A 670 32.97 10.45 -12.85
C LEU A 670 32.30 10.58 -11.48
N ARG A 671 31.00 10.27 -11.39
CA ARG A 671 30.19 10.52 -10.19
C ARG A 671 29.57 9.24 -9.65
N PHE A 672 29.48 9.13 -8.32
CA PHE A 672 28.97 7.96 -7.63
C PHE A 672 27.72 8.31 -6.83
N TYR A 673 26.69 7.48 -6.95
CA TYR A 673 25.56 7.43 -6.04
C TYR A 673 25.63 6.11 -5.27
N SER A 674 26.26 6.13 -4.09
CA SER A 674 26.61 4.92 -3.34
C SER A 674 25.61 4.64 -2.22
N MET A 675 24.71 3.69 -2.46
CA MET A 675 23.74 3.19 -1.48
C MET A 675 24.43 2.21 -0.53
N LYS A 676 24.88 2.68 0.62
CA LYS A 676 25.63 1.87 1.59
C LYS A 676 24.69 1.13 2.54
N SER A 677 24.84 -0.18 2.61
CA SER A 677 24.19 -1.04 3.61
C SER A 677 24.45 -0.54 5.02
N THR A 678 23.39 -0.41 5.83
CA THR A 678 23.49 0.07 7.21
C THR A 678 23.90 -1.02 8.19
N LEU A 679 23.75 -2.29 7.78
CA LEU A 679 23.96 -3.47 8.61
C LEU A 679 24.82 -4.51 7.89
N THR A 680 25.71 -5.13 8.67
CA THR A 680 26.45 -6.30 8.22
C THR A 680 25.54 -7.53 8.23
N THR A 681 25.50 -8.26 7.12
CA THR A 681 24.84 -9.56 7.01
C THR A 681 25.77 -10.71 7.43
N TYR A 682 27.02 -10.42 7.84
CA TYR A 682 28.00 -11.44 8.18
C TYR A 682 27.94 -11.87 9.65
N GLY A 683 27.26 -12.98 9.94
CA GLY A 683 27.61 -13.89 11.06
C GLY A 683 27.40 -13.32 12.45
N VAL A 684 26.53 -12.33 12.55
CA VAL A 684 26.19 -11.63 13.79
C VAL A 684 24.70 -11.73 14.03
N GLU A 685 24.29 -11.64 15.28
CA GLU A 685 22.89 -11.43 15.64
C GLU A 685 22.60 -9.92 15.60
N TRP A 686 21.52 -9.50 14.95
CA TRP A 686 21.11 -8.10 14.95
C TRP A 686 20.41 -7.72 16.25
N SER A 687 20.49 -6.44 16.62
CA SER A 687 19.66 -5.91 17.70
C SER A 687 18.20 -5.80 17.26
N GLY A 688 17.27 -5.67 18.21
CA GLY A 688 15.85 -5.43 17.88
C GLY A 688 15.63 -4.13 17.09
N GLN A 689 16.48 -3.12 17.28
CA GLN A 689 16.43 -1.87 16.52
C GLN A 689 16.87 -2.09 15.07
N ASP A 690 17.95 -2.81 14.85
CA ASP A 690 18.46 -3.14 13.51
C ASP A 690 17.45 -3.98 12.71
N ALA A 691 16.85 -4.99 13.36
CA ALA A 691 15.77 -5.77 12.76
C ALA A 691 14.55 -4.91 12.39
N SER A 692 14.21 -3.93 13.23
CA SER A 692 13.10 -2.99 12.97
C SER A 692 13.37 -2.11 11.75
N ARG A 693 14.61 -1.62 11.58
CA ARG A 693 15.00 -0.83 10.40
C ARG A 693 14.82 -1.62 9.11
N VAL A 694 15.25 -2.87 9.08
CA VAL A 694 15.07 -3.75 7.92
C VAL A 694 13.59 -4.01 7.64
N ASN A 695 12.78 -4.23 8.68
CA ASN A 695 11.34 -4.39 8.51
C ASN A 695 10.65 -3.14 7.92
N ASN A 696 11.18 -1.96 8.23
CA ASN A 696 10.71 -0.67 7.72
C ASN A 696 11.32 -0.28 6.36
N MET A 697 12.03 -1.18 5.69
CA MET A 697 12.70 -0.93 4.39
C MET A 697 13.87 0.06 4.45
N GLU A 698 14.44 0.30 5.64
CA GLU A 698 15.53 1.25 5.86
C GLU A 698 16.92 0.55 5.84
N TYR A 699 17.13 -0.37 4.90
CA TYR A 699 18.38 -1.13 4.84
C TYR A 699 19.57 -0.31 4.33
N PHE A 700 19.35 0.54 3.34
CA PHE A 700 20.37 1.44 2.81
C PHE A 700 20.38 2.77 3.56
N SER A 701 21.57 3.33 3.77
CA SER A 701 21.72 4.71 4.27
C SER A 701 21.31 5.69 3.17
N PRO A 702 20.77 6.88 3.50
CA PRO A 702 20.60 7.94 2.53
C PRO A 702 21.91 8.20 1.76
N ALA A 703 21.81 8.22 0.43
CA ALA A 703 22.94 8.42 -0.47
C ALA A 703 22.80 9.77 -1.19
N HIS A 704 23.93 10.30 -1.66
CA HIS A 704 24.01 11.52 -2.44
C HIS A 704 25.05 11.32 -3.56
N TRP A 705 24.94 12.12 -4.62
CA TRP A 705 25.94 12.09 -5.69
C TRP A 705 27.25 12.73 -5.23
N GLU A 706 28.35 12.03 -5.47
CA GLU A 706 29.70 12.50 -5.13
C GLU A 706 30.63 12.35 -6.33
N ASN A 707 31.47 13.35 -6.57
CA ASN A 707 32.52 13.27 -7.57
C ASN A 707 33.59 12.24 -7.16
N SER A 708 34.22 11.63 -8.15
CA SER A 708 35.34 10.73 -7.93
C SER A 708 36.54 11.50 -7.40
N ALA A 709 37.02 11.08 -6.23
CA ALA A 709 38.19 11.62 -5.55
C ALA A 709 38.77 10.54 -4.63
N PRO A 710 40.03 10.66 -4.18
CA PRO A 710 40.65 9.62 -3.34
C PRO A 710 39.83 9.24 -2.09
N GLY A 711 39.15 10.20 -1.47
CA GLY A 711 38.30 9.98 -0.29
C GLY A 711 36.97 9.26 -0.58
N THR A 712 36.37 9.51 -1.75
CA THR A 712 35.08 8.94 -2.15
C THR A 712 35.29 7.60 -2.86
N ALA A 713 36.23 7.52 -3.80
CA ALA A 713 36.51 6.35 -4.62
C ALA A 713 37.05 5.15 -3.81
N SER A 714 37.72 5.37 -2.68
CA SER A 714 38.34 4.27 -1.91
C SER A 714 37.33 3.20 -1.45
N GLY A 715 36.10 3.60 -1.15
CA GLY A 715 35.08 2.73 -0.55
C GLY A 715 34.03 2.20 -1.51
N VAL A 716 34.03 2.64 -2.78
CA VAL A 716 33.03 2.22 -3.77
C VAL A 716 33.43 0.88 -4.42
N SER A 717 32.50 0.27 -5.16
CA SER A 717 32.76 -0.97 -5.92
C SER A 717 33.96 -0.80 -6.85
N ALA A 718 34.93 -1.72 -6.74
CA ALA A 718 36.10 -1.75 -7.61
C ALA A 718 35.71 -2.00 -9.07
N VAL A 719 34.82 -2.97 -9.32
CA VAL A 719 34.37 -3.33 -10.67
C VAL A 719 33.63 -2.16 -11.31
N ALA A 720 32.70 -1.54 -10.58
CA ALA A 720 31.98 -0.36 -11.06
C ALA A 720 32.93 0.81 -11.36
N TYR A 721 33.90 1.07 -10.47
CA TYR A 721 34.88 2.13 -10.67
C TYR A 721 35.69 1.93 -11.95
N TYR A 722 36.27 0.74 -12.17
CA TYR A 722 37.08 0.49 -13.37
C TYR A 722 36.24 0.48 -14.65
N PHE A 723 35.01 -0.02 -14.59
CA PHE A 723 34.04 0.09 -15.68
C PHE A 723 33.77 1.55 -16.06
N GLY A 724 33.32 2.37 -15.10
CA GLY A 724 32.99 3.77 -15.35
C GLY A 724 34.22 4.60 -15.72
N LYS A 725 35.38 4.33 -15.14
CA LYS A 725 36.64 5.01 -15.47
C LYS A 725 37.05 4.75 -16.91
N MET A 726 36.92 3.51 -17.40
CA MET A 726 37.23 3.19 -18.79
C MET A 726 36.27 3.88 -19.76
N LEU A 727 34.96 3.93 -19.45
CA LEU A 727 34.00 4.70 -20.24
C LEU A 727 34.34 6.19 -20.24
N ARG A 728 34.63 6.75 -19.06
CA ARG A 728 34.99 8.17 -18.90
C ARG A 728 36.21 8.55 -19.73
N ASP A 729 37.25 7.71 -19.73
CA ASP A 729 38.49 7.93 -20.48
C ASP A 729 38.28 7.76 -22.00
N SER A 730 37.42 6.82 -22.40
CA SER A 730 37.22 6.47 -23.82
C SER A 730 36.25 7.41 -24.54
N LEU A 731 35.22 7.87 -23.82
CA LEU A 731 34.11 8.65 -24.39
C LEU A 731 34.26 10.15 -24.17
N ASN A 732 35.01 10.56 -23.14
CA ASN A 732 35.14 11.96 -22.74
C ASN A 732 33.83 12.66 -22.36
N VAL A 733 32.87 11.91 -21.81
CA VAL A 733 31.58 12.41 -21.31
C VAL A 733 31.42 12.11 -19.82
N PRO A 734 30.53 12.79 -19.09
CA PRO A 734 30.21 12.43 -17.71
C PRO A 734 29.73 10.98 -17.58
N VAL A 735 30.06 10.34 -16.46
CA VAL A 735 29.65 8.97 -16.13
C VAL A 735 29.14 8.93 -14.69
N GLY A 736 27.88 8.59 -14.51
CA GLY A 736 27.24 8.34 -13.22
C GLY A 736 27.13 6.85 -12.93
N LEU A 737 27.53 6.43 -11.73
CA LEU A 737 27.41 5.05 -11.27
C LEU A 737 26.55 4.98 -10.01
N ILE A 738 25.37 4.37 -10.14
CA ILE A 738 24.49 4.02 -9.02
C ILE A 738 24.95 2.68 -8.47
N MET A 739 25.39 2.62 -7.22
CA MET A 739 25.96 1.41 -6.61
C MET A 739 25.15 0.99 -5.40
N ASN A 740 24.54 -0.18 -5.47
CA ASN A 740 23.71 -0.72 -4.39
C ASN A 740 24.01 -2.18 -4.04
N ALA A 741 25.09 -2.77 -4.56
CA ALA A 741 25.42 -4.17 -4.32
C ALA A 741 25.52 -4.53 -2.82
N VAL A 742 25.06 -5.72 -2.46
CA VAL A 742 24.99 -6.19 -1.07
C VAL A 742 25.56 -7.60 -0.95
N GLY A 743 26.59 -7.73 -0.11
CA GLY A 743 27.30 -8.97 0.15
C GLY A 743 26.40 -10.14 0.53
N GLY A 744 26.60 -11.28 -0.14
CA GLY A 744 25.94 -12.54 0.21
C GLY A 744 24.51 -12.71 -0.28
N THR A 745 23.95 -11.73 -0.98
CA THR A 745 22.59 -11.82 -1.50
C THR A 745 22.42 -12.91 -2.56
N THR A 746 21.19 -13.36 -2.71
CA THR A 746 20.75 -14.29 -3.75
C THR A 746 20.08 -13.51 -4.90
N THR A 747 20.06 -14.05 -6.12
CA THR A 747 19.47 -13.39 -7.30
C THR A 747 18.02 -12.94 -7.04
N GLU A 748 17.21 -13.79 -6.43
CA GLU A 748 15.80 -13.54 -6.15
C GLU A 748 15.53 -12.38 -5.19
N SER A 749 16.52 -11.94 -4.41
CA SER A 749 16.39 -10.74 -3.57
C SER A 749 16.20 -9.47 -4.40
N TRP A 750 16.71 -9.47 -5.63
CA TRP A 750 16.78 -8.33 -6.53
C TRP A 750 15.74 -8.34 -7.65
N VAL A 751 14.92 -9.38 -7.73
CA VAL A 751 13.83 -9.50 -8.70
C VAL A 751 12.58 -8.82 -8.14
N ASP A 752 11.82 -8.13 -8.97
CA ASP A 752 10.53 -7.58 -8.55
C ASP A 752 9.62 -8.65 -7.93
N ARG A 753 8.98 -8.30 -6.80
CA ARG A 753 8.15 -9.23 -6.04
C ARG A 753 6.93 -9.70 -6.82
N GLU A 754 6.32 -8.84 -7.63
CA GLU A 754 5.16 -9.20 -8.45
C GLU A 754 5.59 -10.14 -9.58
N ALA A 755 6.73 -9.87 -10.22
CA ALA A 755 7.31 -10.77 -11.22
C ALA A 755 7.61 -12.16 -10.62
N LEU A 756 8.13 -12.24 -9.39
CA LEU A 756 8.31 -13.50 -8.67
C LEU A 756 6.98 -14.20 -8.39
N ALA A 757 5.96 -13.47 -7.93
CA ALA A 757 4.64 -14.03 -7.65
C ALA A 757 3.95 -14.58 -8.91
N GLU A 758 4.15 -13.93 -10.05
CA GLU A 758 3.58 -14.35 -11.33
C GLU A 758 4.33 -15.55 -11.93
N LYS A 759 5.66 -15.45 -12.05
CA LYS A 759 6.46 -16.37 -12.86
C LYS A 759 7.20 -17.42 -12.04
N TYR A 760 7.41 -17.21 -10.74
CA TYR A 760 8.08 -18.18 -9.87
C TYR A 760 7.58 -18.20 -8.41
N PRO A 761 6.26 -18.30 -8.16
CA PRO A 761 5.66 -18.10 -6.82
C PRO A 761 6.19 -19.05 -5.75
N ALA A 762 6.65 -20.24 -6.15
CA ALA A 762 7.18 -21.25 -5.25
C ALA A 762 8.34 -20.74 -4.40
N ILE A 763 9.12 -19.76 -4.88
CA ILE A 763 10.26 -19.20 -4.13
C ILE A 763 9.84 -18.23 -3.01
N LEU A 764 8.61 -17.70 -3.06
CA LEU A 764 8.07 -16.79 -2.06
C LEU A 764 7.51 -17.53 -0.83
N CYS A 765 7.12 -18.80 -0.99
CA CYS A 765 6.51 -19.61 0.05
C CYS A 765 7.54 -20.03 1.11
N ASP A 766 7.26 -19.74 2.38
CA ASP A 766 8.06 -20.13 3.56
C ASP A 766 9.58 -20.04 3.31
N TRP A 767 10.04 -18.86 2.89
CA TRP A 767 11.43 -18.59 2.49
C TRP A 767 12.48 -19.18 3.45
N TYR A 768 12.23 -19.13 4.77
CA TYR A 768 13.16 -19.61 5.79
C TYR A 768 13.39 -21.14 5.76
N HIS A 769 12.48 -21.90 5.16
CA HIS A 769 12.58 -23.36 5.02
C HIS A 769 12.54 -23.82 3.56
N ASN A 770 12.55 -22.88 2.61
CA ASN A 770 12.38 -23.18 1.20
C ASN A 770 13.68 -23.68 0.55
N GLY A 771 13.70 -24.94 0.09
CA GLY A 771 14.85 -25.58 -0.53
C GLY A 771 15.28 -25.00 -1.89
N LEU A 772 14.48 -24.12 -2.51
CA LEU A 772 14.87 -23.41 -3.75
C LEU A 772 15.91 -22.31 -3.49
N VAL A 773 16.01 -21.90 -2.23
CA VAL A 773 16.94 -20.90 -1.72
C VAL A 773 18.23 -21.59 -1.31
N MET A 774 19.35 -20.90 -1.31
CA MET A 774 20.58 -21.49 -0.78
C MET A 774 20.54 -21.57 0.75
N GLU A 775 20.91 -22.73 1.30
CA GLU A 775 20.81 -23.03 2.74
C GLU A 775 21.53 -22.01 3.61
N TRP A 776 22.78 -21.68 3.28
CA TRP A 776 23.56 -20.73 4.07
C TRP A 776 22.90 -19.34 4.15
N ALA A 777 22.17 -18.91 3.11
CA ALA A 777 21.47 -17.62 3.10
C ALA A 777 20.28 -17.62 4.07
N ARG A 778 19.54 -18.74 4.12
CA ARG A 778 18.44 -18.94 5.10
C ARG A 778 18.97 -18.98 6.53
N GLU A 779 20.03 -19.76 6.76
CA GLU A 779 20.68 -19.86 8.07
C GLU A 779 21.23 -18.50 8.53
N ARG A 780 21.82 -17.73 7.60
CA ARG A 780 22.32 -16.40 7.88
C ARG A 780 21.20 -15.44 8.27
N ALA A 781 20.10 -15.45 7.52
CA ALA A 781 18.92 -14.65 7.84
C ALA A 781 18.33 -15.04 9.21
N ALA A 782 18.30 -16.34 9.54
CA ALA A 782 17.82 -16.82 10.83
C ALA A 782 18.71 -16.36 11.99
N LEU A 783 20.04 -16.41 11.81
CA LEU A 783 21.02 -15.91 12.79
C LEU A 783 20.91 -14.39 12.97
N ASN A 784 20.88 -13.63 11.87
CA ASN A 784 20.74 -12.18 11.90
C ASN A 784 19.46 -11.78 12.64
N MET A 785 18.35 -12.49 12.42
CA MET A 785 17.05 -12.18 13.02
C MET A 785 16.78 -12.85 14.37
N ALA A 786 17.77 -13.51 14.99
CA ALA A 786 17.58 -14.31 16.20
C ALA A 786 16.98 -13.53 17.40
N LYS A 787 17.24 -12.23 17.49
CA LYS A 787 16.73 -11.34 18.56
C LYS A 787 15.47 -10.56 18.17
N CYS A 788 14.89 -10.82 17.00
CA CYS A 788 13.67 -10.14 16.56
C CYS A 788 12.43 -10.72 17.24
N SER A 789 11.80 -9.92 18.11
CA SER A 789 10.59 -10.26 18.85
C SER A 789 9.28 -9.81 18.17
N THR A 790 9.36 -9.09 17.03
CA THR A 790 8.21 -8.62 16.26
C THR A 790 7.87 -9.58 15.11
N GLY A 791 6.60 -9.63 14.71
CA GLY A 791 6.04 -10.66 13.82
C GLY A 791 6.47 -10.61 12.35
N ASN A 792 7.02 -9.49 11.87
CA ASN A 792 7.57 -9.40 10.52
C ASN A 792 9.08 -9.67 10.60
N ARG A 793 9.59 -10.73 9.94
CA ARG A 793 11.02 -11.06 9.91
C ARG A 793 11.56 -10.88 8.50
N ARG A 794 11.65 -9.63 8.02
CA ARG A 794 12.24 -9.31 6.72
C ARG A 794 13.77 -9.36 6.80
N HIS A 795 14.43 -9.74 5.71
CA HIS A 795 15.88 -9.77 5.59
C HIS A 795 16.30 -9.34 4.18
N PRO A 796 17.49 -8.73 3.97
CA PRO A 796 18.03 -8.42 2.64
C PRO A 796 18.16 -9.59 1.68
N PHE A 797 18.16 -10.82 2.21
CA PHE A 797 18.19 -12.04 1.38
C PHE A 797 16.79 -12.53 1.02
N THR A 798 15.74 -11.98 1.63
CA THR A 798 14.36 -12.36 1.33
C THR A 798 14.03 -12.00 -0.13
N PRO A 799 13.32 -12.87 -0.88
CA PRO A 799 12.97 -12.62 -2.27
C PRO A 799 12.20 -11.30 -2.43
N GLY A 800 12.62 -10.52 -3.42
CA GLY A 800 12.11 -9.19 -3.73
C GLY A 800 12.49 -8.06 -2.76
N TYR A 801 13.14 -8.35 -1.63
CA TYR A 801 13.41 -7.32 -0.63
C TYR A 801 14.33 -6.21 -1.16
N LEU A 802 15.41 -6.55 -1.86
CA LEU A 802 16.38 -5.56 -2.35
C LEU A 802 15.93 -4.87 -3.63
N PHE A 803 15.00 -5.47 -4.38
CA PHE A 803 14.26 -4.70 -5.38
C PHE A 803 13.44 -3.60 -4.70
N ASP A 804 12.66 -3.96 -3.68
CA ASP A 804 11.81 -3.02 -2.95
C ASP A 804 12.63 -1.96 -2.16
N ALA A 805 13.79 -2.32 -1.61
CA ALA A 805 14.63 -1.44 -0.79
C ALA A 805 15.72 -0.68 -1.56
N GLY A 806 16.17 -1.21 -2.70
CA GLY A 806 17.36 -0.74 -3.42
C GLY A 806 17.12 -0.30 -4.86
N ILE A 807 15.99 -0.69 -5.46
CA ILE A 807 15.61 -0.32 -6.84
C ILE A 807 14.40 0.61 -6.85
N LYS A 808 13.27 0.20 -6.24
CA LYS A 808 12.05 1.03 -6.18
C LYS A 808 12.28 2.46 -5.65
N PRO A 809 13.11 2.68 -4.61
CA PRO A 809 13.33 4.03 -4.08
C PRO A 809 14.05 4.98 -5.05
N LEU A 810 14.72 4.46 -6.09
CA LEU A 810 15.28 5.28 -7.16
C LEU A 810 14.18 6.02 -7.94
N GLY A 811 12.92 5.57 -7.85
CA GLY A 811 11.75 6.25 -8.43
C GLY A 811 11.85 6.38 -9.95
N HIS A 812 12.18 5.28 -10.62
CA HIS A 812 12.42 5.22 -12.07
C HIS A 812 13.43 6.27 -12.59
N PHE A 813 14.44 6.61 -11.78
CA PHE A 813 15.55 7.45 -12.26
C PHE A 813 16.11 6.88 -13.57
N PRO A 814 16.21 7.68 -14.66
CA PRO A 814 16.65 7.19 -15.96
C PRO A 814 18.07 6.64 -15.91
N VAL A 815 18.28 5.48 -16.53
CA VAL A 815 19.58 4.81 -16.61
C VAL A 815 19.86 4.32 -18.02
N THR A 816 21.15 4.27 -18.37
CA THR A 816 21.65 3.73 -19.65
C THR A 816 21.68 2.20 -19.65
N GLY A 817 21.93 1.58 -18.50
CA GLY A 817 21.98 0.12 -18.38
C GLY A 817 22.38 -0.37 -16.99
N ALA A 818 22.54 -1.69 -16.87
CA ALA A 818 22.94 -2.34 -15.63
C ALA A 818 24.22 -3.17 -15.78
N VAL A 819 25.04 -3.15 -14.73
CA VAL A 819 26.19 -4.04 -14.53
C VAL A 819 25.92 -4.93 -13.33
N TRP A 820 26.08 -6.24 -13.52
CA TRP A 820 25.70 -7.25 -12.55
C TRP A 820 26.84 -8.22 -12.23
N TYR A 821 27.19 -8.38 -10.95
CA TYR A 821 28.16 -9.39 -10.54
C TYR A 821 27.65 -10.20 -9.34
N GLN A 822 27.11 -11.37 -9.65
CA GLN A 822 26.53 -12.32 -8.71
C GLN A 822 26.53 -13.75 -9.29
N GLY A 823 26.43 -14.75 -8.42
CA GLY A 823 26.10 -16.13 -8.77
C GLY A 823 26.41 -17.13 -7.66
N GLU A 824 27.31 -16.78 -6.74
CA GLU A 824 27.85 -17.69 -5.73
C GLU A 824 26.78 -18.20 -4.75
N SER A 825 25.78 -17.37 -4.44
CA SER A 825 24.67 -17.70 -3.56
C SER A 825 23.54 -18.48 -4.26
N ASN A 826 23.72 -18.83 -5.54
CA ASN A 826 22.75 -19.61 -6.33
C ASN A 826 23.42 -20.80 -7.05
N ALA A 827 24.75 -20.94 -6.92
CA ALA A 827 25.55 -21.92 -7.65
C ALA A 827 25.20 -23.39 -7.34
N ASN A 828 24.56 -23.66 -6.20
CA ASN A 828 24.08 -24.99 -5.84
C ASN A 828 22.85 -25.44 -6.64
N ASN A 829 22.15 -24.52 -7.32
CA ASN A 829 20.94 -24.82 -8.10
C ASN A 829 20.92 -24.01 -9.41
N VAL A 830 21.64 -24.51 -10.41
CA VAL A 830 21.83 -23.89 -11.72
C VAL A 830 20.49 -23.66 -12.45
N GLU A 831 19.58 -24.63 -12.44
CA GLU A 831 18.28 -24.52 -13.10
C GLU A 831 17.41 -23.40 -12.51
N SER A 832 17.43 -23.26 -11.17
CA SER A 832 16.75 -22.16 -10.49
C SER A 832 17.38 -20.82 -10.85
N HIS A 833 18.72 -20.75 -10.86
CA HIS A 833 19.44 -19.53 -11.24
C HIS A 833 19.14 -19.09 -12.68
N GLU A 834 19.08 -20.00 -13.65
CA GLU A 834 18.76 -19.64 -15.04
C GLU A 834 17.39 -18.97 -15.17
N ARG A 835 16.39 -19.49 -14.45
CA ARG A 835 15.06 -18.89 -14.38
C ARG A 835 15.08 -17.52 -13.70
N LEU A 836 15.78 -17.42 -12.57
CA LEU A 836 15.87 -16.19 -11.78
C LEU A 836 16.64 -15.10 -12.49
N PHE A 837 17.73 -15.41 -13.18
CA PHE A 837 18.53 -14.42 -13.92
C PHE A 837 17.74 -13.86 -15.11
N ARG A 838 17.04 -14.72 -15.87
CA ARG A 838 16.11 -14.26 -16.91
C ARG A 838 15.04 -13.33 -16.32
N LEU A 839 14.43 -13.74 -15.21
CA LEU A 839 13.40 -12.95 -14.54
C LEU A 839 13.93 -11.62 -13.97
N LEU A 840 15.18 -11.59 -13.48
CA LEU A 840 15.86 -10.38 -13.03
C LEU A 840 15.96 -9.38 -14.18
N VAL A 841 16.53 -9.80 -15.32
CA VAL A 841 16.69 -8.94 -16.49
C VAL A 841 15.35 -8.45 -17.01
N GLU A 842 14.36 -9.34 -17.16
CA GLU A 842 13.01 -8.99 -17.60
C GLU A 842 12.32 -8.00 -16.63
N SER A 843 12.38 -8.25 -15.33
CA SER A 843 11.72 -7.39 -14.33
C SER A 843 12.34 -5.99 -14.27
N TRP A 844 13.65 -5.88 -14.42
CA TRP A 844 14.34 -4.59 -14.45
C TRP A 844 14.03 -3.84 -15.75
N ARG A 845 14.09 -4.49 -16.91
CA ARG A 845 13.70 -3.89 -18.19
C ARG A 845 12.27 -3.37 -18.16
N LYS A 846 11.34 -4.15 -17.61
CA LYS A 846 9.95 -3.74 -17.38
C LYS A 846 9.85 -2.54 -16.42
N TYR A 847 10.65 -2.50 -15.35
CA TYR A 847 10.63 -1.40 -14.39
C TYR A 847 11.04 -0.05 -15.01
N TRP A 848 11.99 -0.06 -15.95
CA TRP A 848 12.41 1.16 -16.69
C TRP A 848 11.72 1.35 -18.04
N ASP A 849 10.71 0.52 -18.36
CA ASP A 849 10.05 0.50 -19.67
C ASP A 849 11.02 0.48 -20.86
N ASN A 850 12.07 -0.35 -20.75
CA ASN A 850 13.12 -0.45 -21.75
C ASN A 850 13.54 -1.92 -21.97
N ASP A 851 12.85 -2.60 -22.88
CA ASP A 851 13.11 -3.99 -23.28
C ASP A 851 14.50 -4.22 -23.88
N SER A 852 15.14 -3.15 -24.35
CA SER A 852 16.48 -3.18 -24.95
C SER A 852 17.59 -2.74 -23.99
N MET A 853 17.26 -2.45 -22.72
CA MET A 853 18.24 -1.96 -21.75
C MET A 853 19.43 -2.91 -21.64
N PRO A 854 20.66 -2.43 -21.92
CA PRO A 854 21.88 -3.21 -21.77
C PRO A 854 22.01 -3.80 -20.37
N PHE A 855 22.31 -5.10 -20.30
CA PHE A 855 22.52 -5.80 -19.04
C PHE A 855 23.82 -6.61 -19.11
N TYR A 856 24.89 -6.06 -18.56
CA TYR A 856 26.22 -6.65 -18.61
C TYR A 856 26.55 -7.36 -17.31
N PHE A 857 27.03 -8.60 -17.39
CA PHE A 857 27.25 -9.43 -16.21
C PHE A 857 28.60 -10.15 -16.23
N VAL A 858 29.00 -10.70 -15.08
CA VAL A 858 30.30 -11.37 -14.93
C VAL A 858 30.11 -12.87 -14.75
N GLN A 859 30.78 -13.66 -15.60
CA GLN A 859 30.90 -15.10 -15.39
C GLN A 859 31.70 -15.35 -14.12
N LEU A 860 31.28 -16.28 -13.25
CA LEU A 860 31.98 -16.56 -11.99
C LEU A 860 33.47 -16.88 -12.23
N SER A 861 34.30 -16.41 -11.30
CA SER A 861 35.75 -16.66 -11.33
C SER A 861 36.07 -18.11 -10.99
N SER A 862 37.30 -18.57 -11.20
CA SER A 862 37.68 -19.94 -10.80
C SER A 862 37.96 -20.06 -9.30
N ILE A 863 37.51 -21.17 -8.71
CA ILE A 863 37.73 -21.59 -7.32
C ILE A 863 37.52 -23.11 -7.20
N ASP A 864 38.15 -23.78 -6.24
CA ASP A 864 38.02 -25.23 -6.03
C ASP A 864 36.65 -25.63 -5.41
N ARG A 865 35.56 -25.43 -6.16
CA ARG A 865 34.17 -25.84 -5.81
C ARG A 865 33.51 -26.67 -6.93
N PRO A 866 32.99 -27.88 -6.66
CA PRO A 866 32.51 -28.80 -7.69
C PRO A 866 31.45 -28.25 -8.66
N GLU A 867 30.58 -27.36 -8.20
CA GLU A 867 29.43 -26.84 -8.97
C GLU A 867 29.83 -25.75 -10.00
N TRP A 868 31.03 -25.18 -9.86
CA TRP A 868 31.48 -24.01 -10.63
C TRP A 868 31.52 -24.17 -12.15
N PRO A 869 32.00 -25.29 -12.72
CA PRO A 869 32.06 -25.45 -14.18
C PRO A 869 30.67 -25.38 -14.83
N LEU A 870 29.70 -26.10 -14.24
CA LEU A 870 28.33 -26.13 -14.73
C LEU A 870 27.67 -24.74 -14.64
N PHE A 871 27.87 -24.03 -13.52
CA PHE A 871 27.32 -22.69 -13.35
C PHE A 871 27.92 -21.69 -14.35
N ARG A 872 29.24 -21.73 -14.59
CA ARG A 872 29.87 -20.86 -15.60
C ARG A 872 29.32 -21.12 -17.00
N ASP A 873 29.15 -22.37 -17.39
CA ASP A 873 28.51 -22.67 -18.69
C ASP A 873 27.06 -22.18 -18.76
N SER A 874 26.30 -22.27 -17.67
CA SER A 874 24.95 -21.69 -17.63
C SER A 874 24.95 -20.19 -17.87
N GLN A 875 25.89 -19.45 -17.27
CA GLN A 875 26.06 -18.01 -17.49
C GLN A 875 26.40 -17.69 -18.95
N ARG A 876 27.26 -18.50 -19.59
CA ARG A 876 27.56 -18.39 -21.03
C ARG A 876 26.31 -18.61 -21.88
N ARG A 877 25.53 -19.65 -21.59
CA ARG A 877 24.29 -19.94 -22.35
C ARG A 877 23.25 -18.83 -22.18
N LEU A 878 23.06 -18.34 -20.96
CA LEU A 878 22.15 -17.22 -20.68
C LEU A 878 22.51 -15.96 -21.46
N MET A 879 23.80 -15.69 -21.69
CA MET A 879 24.23 -14.57 -22.55
C MET A 879 23.70 -14.71 -23.99
N ASN A 880 23.75 -15.92 -24.56
CA ASN A 880 23.25 -16.18 -25.91
C ASN A 880 21.72 -16.17 -25.99
N GLU A 881 21.04 -16.54 -24.90
CA GLU A 881 19.58 -16.65 -24.82
C GLU A 881 18.87 -15.31 -24.50
N ILE A 882 19.57 -14.37 -23.86
CA ILE A 882 18.99 -13.09 -23.42
C ILE A 882 19.57 -11.95 -24.28
N PRO A 883 18.76 -11.31 -25.16
CA PRO A 883 19.23 -10.22 -26.00
C PRO A 883 19.74 -9.01 -25.21
N HIS A 884 20.62 -8.22 -25.83
CA HIS A 884 21.24 -7.01 -25.24
C HIS A 884 21.96 -7.29 -23.91
N THR A 885 22.60 -8.46 -23.82
CA THR A 885 23.47 -8.83 -22.71
C THR A 885 24.91 -9.03 -23.18
N GLY A 886 25.83 -8.89 -22.25
CA GLY A 886 27.27 -9.03 -22.48
C GLY A 886 27.90 -9.61 -21.23
N MET A 887 28.87 -10.52 -21.41
CA MET A 887 29.47 -11.25 -20.30
C MET A 887 30.97 -10.98 -20.23
N ALA A 888 31.46 -10.61 -19.04
CA ALA A 888 32.89 -10.60 -18.76
C ALA A 888 33.31 -11.97 -18.19
N VAL A 889 34.20 -12.66 -18.90
CA VAL A 889 34.86 -13.87 -18.38
C VAL A 889 35.85 -13.46 -17.29
N SER A 890 35.86 -14.17 -16.14
CA SER A 890 36.73 -13.86 -14.99
C SER A 890 37.53 -15.05 -14.45
N SER A 891 37.44 -16.21 -15.10
CA SER A 891 38.08 -17.46 -14.66
C SER A 891 39.61 -17.34 -14.55
N ASP A 892 40.25 -16.60 -15.46
CA ASP A 892 41.70 -16.34 -15.52
C ASP A 892 42.23 -15.53 -14.32
N LYS A 893 41.34 -14.87 -13.57
CA LYS A 893 41.66 -14.06 -12.40
C LYS A 893 41.16 -14.69 -11.09
N GLY A 894 40.80 -15.96 -11.10
CA GLY A 894 40.32 -16.69 -9.93
C GLY A 894 41.35 -16.89 -8.82
N ASN A 895 40.90 -17.45 -7.70
CA ASN A 895 41.74 -17.87 -6.58
C ASN A 895 41.25 -19.23 -6.07
N ARG A 896 42.16 -20.17 -5.83
CA ARG A 896 41.83 -21.56 -5.44
C ARG A 896 40.97 -21.64 -4.18
N SER A 897 41.24 -20.78 -3.19
CA SER A 897 40.61 -20.83 -1.86
C SER A 897 39.73 -19.64 -1.51
N ASP A 898 39.79 -18.57 -2.31
CA ASP A 898 39.06 -17.33 -2.05
C ASP A 898 38.09 -17.03 -3.20
N VAL A 899 36.83 -16.81 -2.86
CA VAL A 899 35.78 -16.50 -3.84
C VAL A 899 35.79 -15.02 -4.26
N HIS A 900 36.62 -14.20 -3.60
CA HIS A 900 36.75 -12.76 -3.83
C HIS A 900 38.11 -12.40 -4.46
N PRO A 901 38.37 -12.74 -5.73
CA PRO A 901 39.64 -12.41 -6.37
C PRO A 901 39.85 -10.90 -6.45
N ILE A 902 41.09 -10.45 -6.21
CA ILE A 902 41.44 -9.02 -6.07
C ILE A 902 41.66 -8.29 -7.40
N TYR A 903 41.82 -9.00 -8.52
CA TYR A 903 42.04 -8.42 -9.85
C TYR A 903 40.73 -7.92 -10.47
N LYS A 904 40.11 -6.92 -9.84
CA LYS A 904 38.82 -6.34 -10.25
C LYS A 904 38.90 -5.40 -11.45
N LYS A 905 40.09 -4.90 -11.76
CA LYS A 905 40.33 -3.96 -12.87
C LYS A 905 39.97 -4.59 -14.20
N GLU A 906 40.56 -5.74 -14.49
CA GLU A 906 40.34 -6.46 -15.73
C GLU A 906 38.86 -6.80 -15.94
N ILE A 907 38.13 -7.10 -14.85
CA ILE A 907 36.71 -7.42 -14.91
C ILE A 907 35.86 -6.19 -15.26
N GLY A 908 36.11 -5.05 -14.59
CA GLY A 908 35.41 -3.80 -14.90
C GLY A 908 35.69 -3.31 -16.32
N GLU A 909 36.94 -3.41 -16.78
CA GLU A 909 37.32 -3.02 -18.14
C GLU A 909 36.69 -3.93 -19.20
N ARG A 910 36.62 -5.25 -18.97
CA ARG A 910 35.93 -6.20 -19.87
C ARG A 910 34.44 -5.87 -20.04
N LEU A 911 33.78 -5.44 -18.98
CA LEU A 911 32.38 -4.98 -19.07
C LEU A 911 32.26 -3.67 -19.88
N ALA A 912 33.24 -2.77 -19.77
CA ALA A 912 33.23 -1.50 -20.51
C ALA A 912 33.46 -1.72 -22.02
N LEU A 913 34.21 -2.76 -22.40
CA LEU A 913 34.39 -3.12 -23.82
C LEU A 913 33.05 -3.43 -24.51
N TRP A 914 32.13 -4.12 -23.84
CA TRP A 914 30.77 -4.35 -24.37
C TRP A 914 30.05 -3.05 -24.69
N ARG A 915 29.99 -2.10 -23.75
CA ARG A 915 29.34 -0.80 -24.00
C ARG A 915 29.97 -0.04 -25.16
N LEU A 916 31.31 -0.01 -25.21
CA LEU A 916 32.06 0.70 -26.24
C LEU A 916 31.86 0.07 -27.64
N HIS A 917 31.72 -1.25 -27.71
CA HIS A 917 31.41 -1.97 -28.93
C HIS A 917 29.95 -1.77 -29.37
N ASP A 918 28.98 -2.13 -28.52
CA ASP A 918 27.58 -2.29 -28.92
C ASP A 918 26.88 -0.99 -29.29
N SER A 919 27.19 0.11 -28.60
CA SER A 919 26.43 1.36 -28.70
C SER A 919 27.24 2.53 -29.24
N TRP A 920 28.56 2.45 -29.13
CA TRP A 920 29.47 3.47 -29.64
C TRP A 920 30.18 3.06 -30.94
N ASN A 921 29.90 1.85 -31.45
CA ASN A 921 30.46 1.29 -32.68
C ASN A 921 31.99 1.47 -32.76
N LYS A 922 32.67 1.35 -31.62
CA LYS A 922 34.14 1.36 -31.60
C LYS A 922 34.62 0.05 -32.20
N ASP A 923 35.62 0.14 -33.07
CA ASP A 923 36.30 -1.03 -33.65
C ASP A 923 37.20 -1.68 -32.59
N ILE A 924 36.57 -2.41 -31.67
CA ILE A 924 37.19 -3.11 -30.55
C ILE A 924 36.49 -4.47 -30.35
N VAL A 925 37.21 -5.47 -29.86
CA VAL A 925 36.62 -6.77 -29.55
C VAL A 925 36.04 -6.76 -28.12
N PRO A 926 34.73 -6.99 -27.92
CA PRO A 926 34.08 -6.84 -26.61
C PRO A 926 34.28 -8.03 -25.67
N SER A 927 34.60 -9.21 -26.19
CA SER A 927 34.67 -10.48 -25.46
C SER A 927 35.92 -11.29 -25.81
N GLY A 928 36.28 -12.23 -24.95
CA GLY A 928 37.16 -13.32 -25.34
C GLY A 928 36.43 -14.36 -26.20
N PRO A 929 37.14 -15.40 -26.68
CA PRO A 929 36.56 -16.45 -27.51
C PRO A 929 35.31 -17.07 -26.86
N LEU A 930 34.16 -16.96 -27.53
CA LEU A 930 32.91 -17.60 -27.10
C LEU A 930 32.64 -18.80 -27.99
N PHE A 931 32.34 -19.95 -27.38
CA PHE A 931 32.01 -21.17 -28.10
C PHE A 931 30.82 -20.94 -29.05
N ARG A 932 31.04 -21.20 -30.34
CA ARG A 932 30.00 -21.18 -31.37
C ARG A 932 29.49 -22.58 -31.66
N GLU A 933 30.39 -23.49 -32.04
CA GLU A 933 30.05 -24.85 -32.45
C GLU A 933 31.24 -25.80 -32.36
N ALA A 934 30.94 -27.10 -32.35
CA ALA A 934 31.92 -28.18 -32.52
C ALA A 934 31.47 -29.15 -33.61
N VAL A 935 32.36 -29.45 -34.55
CA VAL A 935 32.08 -30.30 -35.71
C VAL A 935 33.16 -31.37 -35.83
N ARG A 936 32.75 -32.60 -36.12
CA ARG A 936 33.69 -33.68 -36.42
C ARG A 936 34.17 -33.58 -37.88
N THR A 937 35.48 -33.56 -38.08
CA THR A 937 36.12 -33.54 -39.40
C THR A 937 37.12 -34.68 -39.56
N GLU A 938 37.67 -34.87 -40.76
CA GLU A 938 38.79 -35.81 -40.96
C GLU A 938 40.04 -35.43 -40.17
N GLN A 939 40.20 -34.13 -39.86
CA GLN A 939 41.31 -33.58 -39.11
C GLN A 939 41.06 -33.58 -37.60
N GLY A 940 40.02 -34.24 -37.08
CA GLY A 940 39.65 -34.20 -35.65
C GLY A 940 38.42 -33.32 -35.38
N VAL A 941 38.20 -32.97 -34.11
CA VAL A 941 37.05 -32.15 -33.69
C VAL A 941 37.43 -30.68 -33.81
N VAL A 942 36.78 -29.96 -34.74
CA VAL A 942 36.99 -28.53 -34.93
C VAL A 942 36.01 -27.75 -34.07
N VAL A 943 36.53 -26.96 -33.14
CA VAL A 943 35.76 -26.05 -32.28
C VAL A 943 35.94 -24.62 -32.81
N SER A 944 34.84 -23.96 -33.15
CA SER A 944 34.87 -22.58 -33.63
C SER A 944 34.42 -21.60 -32.56
N PHE A 945 35.04 -20.42 -32.54
CA PHE A 945 34.73 -19.37 -31.59
C PHE A 945 34.31 -18.07 -32.27
N ASP A 946 33.36 -17.38 -31.64
CA ASP A 946 33.05 -15.97 -31.91
C ASP A 946 34.01 -15.07 -31.11
N TYR A 947 34.09 -13.79 -31.50
CA TYR A 947 34.95 -12.77 -30.85
C TYR A 947 36.45 -13.12 -30.84
N ALA A 948 36.91 -13.77 -31.90
CA ALA A 948 38.33 -14.01 -32.15
C ALA A 948 38.60 -13.97 -33.66
N ASP A 949 39.55 -13.13 -34.09
CA ASP A 949 40.13 -13.23 -35.44
C ASP A 949 41.27 -14.25 -35.43
N SER A 950 41.99 -14.33 -34.31
CA SER A 950 42.99 -15.36 -34.07
C SER A 950 43.02 -15.82 -32.62
N LEU A 951 43.20 -17.13 -32.42
CA LEU A 951 43.39 -17.73 -31.11
C LEU A 951 44.88 -17.84 -30.77
N LYS A 952 45.20 -17.59 -29.49
CA LYS A 952 46.54 -17.80 -28.92
C LYS A 952 46.42 -18.25 -27.46
N THR A 953 47.56 -18.58 -26.84
CA THR A 953 47.62 -18.86 -25.41
C THR A 953 48.16 -17.66 -24.64
N SER A 954 47.67 -17.45 -23.42
CA SER A 954 48.05 -16.32 -22.55
C SER A 954 49.48 -16.42 -22.02
N ASP A 955 50.03 -17.63 -21.97
CA ASP A 955 51.36 -17.96 -21.43
C ASP A 955 52.38 -18.41 -22.50
N GLY A 956 51.94 -18.57 -23.75
CA GLY A 956 52.76 -19.05 -24.86
C GLY A 956 53.00 -20.57 -24.86
N ASN A 957 52.37 -21.32 -23.95
CA ASN A 957 52.42 -22.78 -23.91
C ASN A 957 51.40 -23.38 -24.89
N ALA A 958 51.37 -24.71 -24.99
CA ALA A 958 50.33 -25.41 -25.74
C ALA A 958 48.93 -25.10 -25.15
N PRO A 959 47.85 -25.11 -25.95
CA PRO A 959 46.52 -24.89 -25.41
C PRO A 959 46.12 -26.05 -24.50
N GLU A 960 45.67 -25.72 -23.29
CA GLU A 960 45.33 -26.70 -22.25
C GLU A 960 43.83 -26.66 -21.90
N CYS A 961 43.38 -27.64 -21.11
CA CYS A 961 42.02 -27.76 -20.58
C CYS A 961 40.91 -28.03 -21.63
N PHE A 962 41.26 -28.60 -22.79
CA PHE A 962 40.29 -29.25 -23.68
C PHE A 962 40.11 -30.72 -23.31
N GLU A 963 38.86 -31.17 -23.29
CA GLU A 963 38.51 -32.57 -23.05
C GLU A 963 37.44 -33.03 -24.03
N LEU A 964 37.55 -34.29 -24.48
CA LEU A 964 36.59 -34.97 -25.34
C LEU A 964 35.97 -36.15 -24.60
N ALA A 965 34.74 -36.52 -24.95
CA ALA A 965 34.09 -37.74 -24.47
C ALA A 965 33.27 -38.41 -25.58
N GLY A 966 33.14 -39.73 -25.52
CA GLY A 966 32.23 -40.48 -26.38
C GLY A 966 30.81 -40.56 -25.80
N LYS A 967 30.02 -41.53 -26.26
CA LYS A 967 28.66 -41.81 -25.76
C LYS A 967 28.58 -42.03 -24.24
N ASP A 968 29.66 -42.51 -23.63
CA ASP A 968 29.74 -42.81 -22.20
C ASP A 968 29.85 -41.56 -21.31
N ARG A 969 30.10 -40.38 -21.91
CA ARG A 969 30.32 -39.10 -21.23
C ARG A 969 31.50 -39.13 -20.25
N ILE A 970 32.46 -40.03 -20.46
CA ILE A 970 33.73 -40.03 -19.74
C ILE A 970 34.70 -39.13 -20.48
N PHE A 971 35.12 -38.04 -19.83
CA PHE A 971 35.95 -37.01 -20.45
C PHE A 971 37.45 -37.29 -20.28
N HIS A 972 38.17 -37.24 -21.39
CA HIS A 972 39.62 -37.41 -21.47
C HIS A 972 40.28 -36.14 -22.04
N PRO A 973 41.53 -35.81 -21.63
CA PRO A 973 42.27 -34.70 -22.20
C PRO A 973 42.42 -34.82 -23.72
N ALA A 974 42.35 -33.68 -24.41
CA ALA A 974 42.57 -33.55 -25.84
C ALA A 974 43.73 -32.59 -26.13
N THR A 975 44.56 -32.96 -27.10
CA THR A 975 45.54 -32.04 -27.69
C THR A 975 44.83 -31.08 -28.63
N ALA A 976 45.27 -29.82 -28.66
CA ALA A 976 44.65 -28.77 -29.45
C ALA A 976 45.68 -28.05 -30.32
N SER A 977 45.33 -27.84 -31.59
CA SER A 977 46.06 -26.94 -32.50
C SER A 977 45.18 -25.75 -32.87
N LEU A 978 45.75 -24.55 -32.89
CA LEU A 978 45.02 -23.30 -33.12
C LEU A 978 45.25 -22.80 -34.55
N ALA A 979 44.17 -22.45 -35.24
CA ALA A 979 44.23 -21.87 -36.58
C ALA A 979 43.11 -20.84 -36.76
N GLY A 980 43.44 -19.56 -36.98
CA GLY A 980 42.43 -18.50 -37.03
C GLY A 980 41.57 -18.49 -35.77
N ASN A 981 40.24 -18.55 -35.94
CA ASN A 981 39.26 -18.58 -34.85
C ASN A 981 38.85 -20.01 -34.42
N VAL A 982 39.58 -21.05 -34.85
CA VAL A 982 39.25 -22.45 -34.54
C VAL A 982 40.35 -23.17 -33.75
N ALA A 983 39.93 -24.12 -32.93
CA ALA A 983 40.79 -25.10 -32.26
C ALA A 983 40.47 -26.51 -32.78
N VAL A 984 41.48 -27.21 -33.30
CA VAL A 984 41.35 -28.58 -33.81
C VAL A 984 41.84 -29.56 -32.74
N LEU A 985 40.96 -30.44 -32.28
CA LEU A 985 41.15 -31.30 -31.11
C LEU A 985 41.29 -32.77 -31.48
N HIS A 986 42.23 -33.45 -30.80
CA HIS A 986 42.44 -34.90 -30.90
C HIS A 986 42.67 -35.53 -29.53
N SER A 987 42.10 -36.72 -29.31
CA SER A 987 42.37 -37.56 -28.14
C SER A 987 42.43 -39.03 -28.54
N ASP A 988 43.55 -39.70 -28.28
CA ASP A 988 43.73 -41.12 -28.58
C ASP A 988 42.82 -42.01 -27.70
N ASP A 989 42.40 -41.50 -26.54
CA ASP A 989 41.50 -42.18 -25.61
C ASP A 989 40.03 -42.13 -26.06
N VAL A 990 39.68 -41.25 -27.01
CA VAL A 990 38.29 -41.00 -27.45
C VAL A 990 38.20 -41.09 -28.97
N PRO A 991 38.15 -42.30 -29.54
CA PRO A 991 38.14 -42.49 -31.00
C PRO A 991 36.83 -42.05 -31.67
N ASP A 992 35.73 -41.96 -30.92
CA ASP A 992 34.40 -41.56 -31.39
C ASP A 992 33.84 -40.41 -30.53
N PRO A 993 34.38 -39.18 -30.66
CA PRO A 993 34.05 -38.07 -29.77
C PRO A 993 32.65 -37.49 -30.06
N GLU A 994 31.77 -37.51 -29.06
CA GLU A 994 30.41 -36.95 -29.12
C GLU A 994 30.23 -35.68 -28.30
N TYR A 995 31.11 -35.43 -27.33
CA TYR A 995 31.05 -34.24 -26.49
C TYR A 995 32.43 -33.59 -26.42
N VAL A 996 32.43 -32.27 -26.30
CA VAL A 996 33.61 -31.45 -26.05
C VAL A 996 33.34 -30.51 -24.89
N ARG A 997 34.37 -30.27 -24.08
CA ARG A 997 34.33 -29.22 -23.05
C ARG A 997 35.67 -28.51 -22.95
N TYR A 998 35.62 -27.27 -22.48
CA TYR A 998 36.78 -26.43 -22.23
C TYR A 998 36.69 -25.81 -20.85
N ALA A 999 37.85 -25.72 -20.17
CA ALA A 999 37.97 -25.08 -18.86
C ALA A 999 36.99 -25.63 -17.80
N TRP A 1000 36.67 -26.93 -17.87
CA TRP A 1000 35.64 -27.59 -17.06
C TRP A 1000 36.09 -27.99 -15.64
N GLN A 1001 37.25 -27.50 -15.21
CA GLN A 1001 37.75 -27.71 -13.84
C GLN A 1001 37.21 -26.60 -12.92
N PRO A 1002 36.84 -26.89 -11.65
CA PRO A 1002 36.45 -25.88 -10.67
C PRO A 1002 37.40 -24.67 -10.60
N TYR A 1003 38.67 -24.94 -10.29
CA TYR A 1003 39.77 -24.03 -10.55
C TYR A 1003 40.46 -24.45 -11.84
N THR A 1004 40.43 -23.60 -12.86
CA THR A 1004 40.98 -23.89 -14.19
C THR A 1004 42.22 -23.06 -14.46
N GLU A 1005 43.21 -23.69 -15.10
CA GLU A 1005 44.43 -23.05 -15.62
C GLU A 1005 44.33 -22.82 -17.14
N ALA A 1006 43.10 -22.85 -17.67
CA ALA A 1006 42.76 -22.57 -19.05
C ALA A 1006 43.44 -21.30 -19.57
N ASN A 1007 44.20 -21.45 -20.67
CA ASN A 1007 45.08 -20.42 -21.20
C ASN A 1007 44.65 -19.85 -22.56
N LEU A 1008 43.50 -20.22 -23.11
CA LEU A 1008 43.06 -19.77 -24.44
C LEU A 1008 42.55 -18.33 -24.39
N VAL A 1009 43.08 -17.49 -25.26
CA VAL A 1009 42.69 -16.09 -25.42
C VAL A 1009 42.59 -15.73 -26.91
N ASN A 1010 41.89 -14.63 -27.24
CA ASN A 1010 41.92 -14.05 -28.58
C ASN A 1010 43.14 -13.14 -28.79
N GLU A 1011 43.24 -12.50 -29.97
CA GLU A 1011 44.30 -11.55 -30.31
C GLU A 1011 44.39 -10.38 -29.32
N SER A 1012 43.25 -9.96 -28.75
CA SER A 1012 43.13 -8.92 -27.72
C SER A 1012 43.55 -9.38 -26.31
N GLY A 1013 43.86 -10.66 -26.11
CA GLY A 1013 44.26 -11.22 -24.82
C GLY A 1013 43.10 -11.45 -23.86
N LEU A 1014 41.86 -11.48 -24.36
CA LEU A 1014 40.66 -11.76 -23.58
C LEU A 1014 40.42 -13.28 -23.48
N PRO A 1015 40.12 -13.83 -22.29
CA PRO A 1015 40.04 -15.26 -22.05
C PRO A 1015 38.77 -15.90 -22.61
N ALA A 1016 38.92 -17.13 -23.11
CA ALA A 1016 37.81 -17.94 -23.58
C ALA A 1016 36.91 -18.40 -22.43
N SER A 1017 35.60 -18.49 -22.70
CA SER A 1017 34.61 -18.89 -21.69
C SER A 1017 34.55 -20.41 -21.48
N THR A 1018 34.24 -20.86 -20.26
CA THR A 1018 33.95 -22.26 -19.96
C THR A 1018 32.72 -22.75 -20.72
N PHE A 1019 32.82 -23.92 -21.36
CA PHE A 1019 31.68 -24.54 -22.05
C PHE A 1019 31.73 -26.07 -22.01
N ILE A 1020 30.55 -26.67 -22.20
CA ILE A 1020 30.36 -28.07 -22.63
C ILE A 1020 29.37 -28.07 -23.78
N SER A 1021 29.58 -28.95 -24.77
CA SER A 1021 28.66 -29.08 -25.89
C SER A 1021 28.71 -30.46 -26.53
N GLU A 1022 27.65 -30.80 -27.25
CA GLU A 1022 27.59 -31.93 -28.15
C GLU A 1022 28.32 -31.60 -29.47
N ILE A 1023 28.95 -32.60 -30.06
CA ILE A 1023 29.66 -32.48 -31.34
C ILE A 1023 28.69 -32.85 -32.45
N SER A 1024 28.49 -31.93 -33.39
CA SER A 1024 27.62 -32.16 -34.56
C SER A 1024 28.24 -33.17 -35.54
N SER A 1025 27.38 -33.99 -36.15
CA SER A 1025 27.75 -35.13 -37.00
C SER A 1025 27.91 -34.82 -38.49
N SER A 1026 27.86 -33.54 -38.89
CA SER A 1026 28.09 -33.16 -40.29
C SER A 1026 29.57 -33.30 -40.64
N VAL A 1027 29.93 -34.41 -41.29
CA VAL A 1027 31.20 -34.54 -42.00
C VAL A 1027 31.18 -33.56 -43.18
N ILE A 1028 31.75 -32.38 -43.00
CA ILE A 1028 32.00 -31.45 -44.10
C ILE A 1028 33.30 -31.92 -44.78
N HIS A 1029 33.19 -32.44 -46.00
CA HIS A 1029 34.36 -32.70 -46.85
C HIS A 1029 34.89 -31.38 -47.42
N ASP A 1030 36.14 -31.09 -47.07
CA ASP A 1030 37.12 -30.17 -47.65
C ASP A 1030 36.90 -28.63 -47.66
N ASN A 1031 38.01 -27.98 -47.26
CA ASN A 1031 38.42 -26.58 -47.36
C ASN A 1031 37.90 -25.58 -46.31
N ILE A 1032 38.33 -25.75 -45.06
CA ILE A 1032 38.48 -24.64 -44.09
C ILE A 1032 39.98 -24.39 -43.84
N ILE A 1033 40.72 -24.05 -44.90
CA ILE A 1033 42.01 -23.36 -44.79
C ILE A 1033 42.05 -22.32 -45.90
N ASP A 1034 41.23 -21.27 -45.76
CA ASP A 1034 41.58 -19.95 -46.25
C ASP A 1034 40.57 -18.94 -45.69
N GLY A 1035 41.06 -18.05 -44.82
CA GLY A 1035 40.26 -16.97 -44.29
C GLY A 1035 39.83 -16.02 -45.40
N LYS A 1036 38.57 -16.11 -45.84
CA LYS A 1036 37.74 -15.02 -46.40
C LYS A 1036 36.31 -15.49 -46.71
N ARG A 1037 35.34 -14.64 -46.34
CA ARG A 1037 33.87 -14.76 -46.41
C ARG A 1037 33.28 -15.30 -47.73
N ALA A 1038 32.05 -15.84 -47.60
CA ALA A 1038 30.92 -15.48 -48.48
C ALA A 1038 29.67 -15.21 -47.63
N ASP A 1039 29.12 -14.00 -47.76
CA ASP A 1039 27.77 -13.61 -47.35
C ASP A 1039 26.72 -14.31 -48.27
N GLU A 1040 25.46 -14.34 -47.82
CA GLU A 1040 24.22 -14.86 -48.47
C GLU A 1040 23.80 -16.30 -48.13
N HIS A 1041 22.78 -16.45 -47.25
CA HIS A 1041 21.45 -16.91 -47.68
C HIS A 1041 20.39 -16.82 -46.57
N ASP A 1042 19.34 -16.06 -46.88
CA ASP A 1042 17.91 -16.26 -46.62
C ASP A 1042 17.43 -17.18 -45.48
N GLY A 1043 16.76 -16.53 -44.53
CA GLY A 1043 15.37 -16.80 -44.16
C GLY A 1043 14.92 -18.26 -44.03
N LEU A 1044 14.94 -18.78 -42.81
CA LEU A 1044 14.03 -19.82 -42.37
C LEU A 1044 13.57 -19.53 -40.94
N GLU A 1045 12.32 -19.04 -40.85
CA GLU A 1045 11.51 -19.08 -39.63
C GLU A 1045 11.53 -20.49 -39.04
N LEU A 1046 11.99 -20.63 -37.80
CA LEU A 1046 11.69 -21.79 -36.98
C LEU A 1046 10.88 -21.33 -35.78
N LYS A 1047 9.57 -21.57 -35.88
CA LYS A 1047 8.67 -21.72 -34.74
C LYS A 1047 9.24 -22.81 -33.83
N TYR A 1048 9.66 -22.46 -32.62
CA TYR A 1048 9.00 -22.78 -31.35
C TYR A 1048 9.72 -22.11 -30.18
#